data_AF-A0A5C6U562-F1
#
_entry.id   AF-A0A5C6U562-F1
#
_cell.length_a   1.000
_cell.length_b   1.000
_cell.length_c   1.000
_cell.angle_alpha   90.00
_cell.angle_beta   90.00
_cell.angle_gamma   90.00
#
_symmetry.space_group_name_H-M   'P 1'
#
loop_
_entity.id
_entity.type
_entity.pdbx_description
1 polymer ?
#
loop_
_entity_poly.entity_id
_entity_poly.type
_entity_poly.pdbx_seq_one_letter_code
_entity_poly.pdbx_strand_id
1 'polypeptide(L)'
;MRTGGEIRAQGYRTLAEVLESLPGVHLRQDRSYTYTGVRGFERPGDYSSRVLLLLDGVRLNEAIYDSATAGNEFPIDVELIDRVEYIPGPGSALYGSNALLGVVNVVTRSPSQRPGTMLGAEWGSQGRHKLGATWGGDLGTARVLLGVSRLRSRGHASLYFAEYDAPETNGGRAVGRDGERSDKLFAKARWGDLGLTAVLSDRRKDDPTGGFGVLFDTASSSVDRFASAGLNYGTRFDADRELHARLGVTGYTYVGRGIYGSAQQPVPALTRAHAQWLSGELRYVWSGWQGHRVLVGAEFQDNWRQHLFSADLEPAPQVYTDNRFNTSRASLFANDEWELHRTLRLNLGVRADRQLDGRSATSPRLAALWSPHAQWTFKLQGGRAFREPNASETDYRDSAQAAGGALLAESLRSLELAALWRPAPGLDASVSAYRFDLRDIIDFVDLPDGQQTYANAGSARSEGLETELTAGQRPAAPARQLGTAARTGPPERRAAERRTALGGQADAHGRRPPARCHGRRQPRAHRRAAQHRRRAPRALRAGQCAARLCAGRRTLVARRGGLQPRWRALCRSCRPRARSGHARTGWTPVARSVRLEFLSMAGTVPRSCRARPVRAGSRRSCWPVAAGAPVQAQAPSAEAEAKARFVVTLVRFAQWPASPAAERAAMRLCVVHRSPALAAAFASREGAPVTGRPLELVSGDAVRPAACDVLFIDASAGSGASEALVAFAGKPVLTLGTIDGFLSRGGMVELVNVDDTFRFDVALKPMRAAHLGLSSQALKLARRIQE
;
A
#
# COMPACT_ATOMS: atom_id res chain seq x y z
N MET A 1 -2.04 -10.88 -17.73
CA MET A 1 -0.67 -10.57 -18.21
C MET A 1 -0.80 -9.74 -19.47
N ARG A 2 0.11 -8.78 -19.69
CA ARG A 2 0.23 -8.03 -20.95
C ARG A 2 1.64 -8.16 -21.51
N THR A 3 1.76 -8.48 -22.79
CA THR A 3 3.05 -8.59 -23.50
C THR A 3 3.50 -7.23 -24.03
N GLY A 4 4.80 -7.08 -24.26
CA GLY A 4 5.39 -5.87 -24.81
C GLY A 4 4.95 -5.58 -26.25
N GLY A 5 4.42 -6.58 -26.96
CA GLY A 5 3.75 -6.38 -28.26
C GLY A 5 2.40 -5.70 -28.09
N GLU A 6 1.56 -6.21 -27.18
CA GLU A 6 0.26 -5.61 -26.85
C GLU A 6 0.41 -4.20 -26.25
N ILE A 7 1.37 -4.01 -25.34
CA ILE A 7 1.67 -2.71 -24.73
C ILE A 7 1.96 -1.66 -25.81
N ARG A 8 2.78 -2.02 -26.80
CA ARG A 8 3.09 -1.13 -27.93
C ARG A 8 1.87 -0.91 -28.82
N ALA A 9 1.14 -1.97 -29.15
CA ALA A 9 -0.01 -1.91 -30.06
C ALA A 9 -1.15 -1.05 -29.50
N GLN A 10 -1.36 -1.06 -28.17
CA GLN A 10 -2.35 -0.25 -27.48
C GLN A 10 -1.87 1.18 -27.19
N GLY A 11 -0.59 1.48 -27.42
CA GLY A 11 -0.04 2.82 -27.21
C GLY A 11 0.10 3.22 -25.74
N TYR A 12 0.15 2.26 -24.81
CA TYR A 12 0.35 2.55 -23.38
C TYR A 12 1.70 3.22 -23.16
N ARG A 13 1.72 4.27 -22.32
CA ARG A 13 2.88 5.14 -22.07
C ARG A 13 3.47 4.96 -20.67
N THR A 14 2.65 4.52 -19.72
CA THR A 14 3.02 4.32 -18.31
C THR A 14 2.70 2.90 -17.86
N LEU A 15 3.31 2.43 -16.76
CA LEU A 15 2.95 1.14 -16.18
C LEU A 15 1.50 1.17 -15.69
N ALA A 16 1.04 2.31 -15.17
CA ALA A 16 -0.33 2.51 -14.72
C ALA A 16 -1.34 2.18 -15.83
N GLU A 17 -1.20 2.75 -17.03
CA GLU A 17 -2.08 2.44 -18.16
C GLU A 17 -2.08 0.93 -18.53
N VAL A 18 -0.91 0.28 -18.42
CA VAL A 18 -0.82 -1.18 -18.62
C VAL A 18 -1.60 -1.93 -17.53
N LEU A 19 -1.51 -1.47 -16.28
CA LEU A 19 -2.21 -2.07 -15.14
C LEU A 19 -3.72 -1.87 -15.24
N GLU A 20 -4.21 -0.69 -15.63
CA GLU A 20 -5.63 -0.40 -15.82
C GLU A 20 -6.27 -1.30 -16.89
N SER A 21 -5.47 -1.76 -17.87
CA SER A 21 -5.94 -2.72 -18.88
C SER A 21 -6.20 -4.13 -18.35
N LEU A 22 -5.82 -4.43 -17.10
CA LEU A 22 -5.96 -5.74 -16.49
C LEU A 22 -7.29 -5.86 -15.74
N PRO A 23 -7.96 -7.02 -15.76
CA PRO A 23 -9.21 -7.21 -15.04
C PRO A 23 -9.10 -6.91 -13.55
N GLY A 24 -10.12 -6.24 -13.02
CA GLY A 24 -10.21 -5.91 -11.60
C GLY A 24 -9.29 -4.79 -11.14
N VAL A 25 -8.47 -4.20 -12.02
CA VAL A 25 -7.59 -3.08 -11.70
C VAL A 25 -8.23 -1.77 -12.13
N HIS A 26 -8.12 -0.75 -11.29
CA HIS A 26 -8.53 0.61 -11.60
C HIS A 26 -7.48 1.58 -11.07
N LEU A 27 -7.41 2.78 -11.65
CA LEU A 27 -6.48 3.80 -11.22
C LEU A 27 -7.22 4.98 -10.62
N ARG A 28 -6.58 5.61 -9.63
CA ARG A 28 -6.90 6.98 -9.23
C ARG A 28 -5.63 7.81 -9.35
N GLN A 29 -5.77 9.09 -9.65
CA GLN A 29 -4.64 10.01 -9.70
C GLN A 29 -5.02 11.32 -9.02
N ASP A 30 -4.18 11.79 -8.11
CA ASP A 30 -4.30 13.07 -7.41
C ASP A 30 -3.53 14.20 -8.12
N ARG A 31 -3.16 13.99 -9.38
CA ARG A 31 -2.25 14.81 -10.20
C ARG A 31 -0.78 14.83 -9.74
N SER A 32 -0.44 14.29 -8.57
CA SER A 32 0.95 14.13 -8.10
C SER A 32 1.46 12.71 -8.31
N TYR A 33 0.65 11.71 -7.97
CA TYR A 33 0.91 10.27 -8.08
C TYR A 33 -0.30 9.51 -8.64
N THR A 34 -0.04 8.30 -9.15
CA THR A 34 -1.07 7.36 -9.58
C THR A 34 -1.19 6.21 -8.58
N TYR A 35 -2.40 5.98 -8.07
CA TYR A 35 -2.76 4.93 -7.13
C TYR A 35 -3.43 3.76 -7.83
N THR A 36 -3.00 2.54 -7.50
CA THR A 36 -3.50 1.30 -8.10
C THR A 36 -4.52 0.66 -7.17
N GLY A 37 -5.78 0.70 -7.58
CA GLY A 37 -6.87 -0.01 -6.94
C GLY A 37 -7.10 -1.40 -7.52
N VAL A 38 -7.52 -2.34 -6.67
CA VAL A 38 -7.83 -3.72 -7.08
C VAL A 38 -9.17 -4.13 -6.49
N ARG A 39 -10.05 -4.69 -7.32
CA ARG A 39 -11.34 -5.27 -6.92
C ARG A 39 -12.16 -4.33 -6.03
N GLY A 40 -12.27 -3.07 -6.47
CA GLY A 40 -13.02 -2.01 -5.77
C GLY A 40 -12.39 -1.50 -4.48
N PHE A 41 -11.17 -1.92 -4.14
CA PHE A 41 -10.45 -1.41 -2.97
C PHE A 41 -9.24 -0.59 -3.39
N GLU A 42 -9.20 0.66 -2.92
CA GLU A 42 -8.12 1.62 -3.09
C GLU A 42 -8.28 2.72 -2.02
N ARG A 43 -7.17 3.24 -1.53
CA ARG A 43 -7.15 4.34 -0.57
C ARG A 43 -6.20 5.43 -1.08
N PRO A 44 -6.72 6.61 -1.46
CA PRO A 44 -5.87 7.72 -1.85
C PRO A 44 -4.87 8.05 -0.74
N GLY A 45 -3.62 8.36 -1.10
CA GLY A 45 -2.56 8.67 -0.15
C GLY A 45 -1.86 7.45 0.47
N ASP A 46 -2.29 6.22 0.18
CA ASP A 46 -1.62 4.99 0.65
C ASP A 46 -0.41 4.56 -0.22
N TYR A 47 -0.13 5.33 -1.28
CA TYR A 47 0.90 5.10 -2.29
C TYR A 47 0.91 3.71 -2.91
N SER A 48 -0.26 3.06 -3.02
CA SER A 48 -0.42 1.69 -3.51
C SER A 48 0.37 0.65 -2.69
N SER A 49 0.62 0.92 -1.40
CA SER A 49 1.42 0.05 -0.50
C SER A 49 0.86 -1.36 -0.30
N ARG A 50 -0.38 -1.61 -0.75
CA ARG A 50 -1.07 -2.93 -0.72
C ARG A 50 -0.86 -3.77 -1.98
N VAL A 51 -0.06 -3.28 -2.94
CA VAL A 51 0.38 -4.02 -4.13
C VAL A 51 1.89 -4.21 -4.06
N LEU A 52 2.36 -5.44 -4.32
CA LEU A 52 3.78 -5.72 -4.45
C LEU A 52 4.24 -5.46 -5.89
N LEU A 53 5.22 -4.57 -6.07
CA LEU A 53 5.82 -4.27 -7.36
C LEU A 53 7.23 -4.86 -7.46
N LEU A 54 7.45 -5.66 -8.50
CA LEU A 54 8.72 -6.32 -8.80
C LEU A 54 9.23 -5.91 -10.18
N LEU A 55 10.55 -5.78 -10.32
CA LEU A 55 11.26 -5.62 -11.58
C LEU A 55 12.24 -6.78 -11.76
N ASP A 56 12.00 -7.62 -12.77
CA ASP A 56 12.73 -8.88 -12.96
C ASP A 56 12.77 -9.75 -11.67
N GLY A 57 11.72 -9.65 -10.84
CA GLY A 57 11.60 -10.34 -9.55
C GLY A 57 12.25 -9.64 -8.35
N VAL A 58 12.94 -8.50 -8.52
CA VAL A 58 13.46 -7.69 -7.41
C VAL A 58 12.40 -6.71 -6.94
N ARG A 59 12.16 -6.62 -5.62
CA ARG A 59 11.19 -5.71 -5.01
C ARG A 59 11.57 -4.25 -5.25
N LEU A 60 10.62 -3.47 -5.78
CA LEU A 60 10.78 -2.03 -6.00
C LEU A 60 10.03 -1.16 -4.99
N ASN A 61 9.10 -1.72 -4.19
CA ASN A 61 8.50 -0.97 -3.08
C ASN A 61 9.60 -0.39 -2.20
N GLU A 62 9.61 0.94 -2.06
CA GLU A 62 10.68 1.65 -1.34
C GLU A 62 10.47 1.60 0.19
N ALA A 63 11.55 1.69 0.95
CA ALA A 63 11.51 1.34 2.37
C ALA A 63 10.95 2.42 3.32
N ILE A 64 10.32 3.49 2.83
CA ILE A 64 9.70 4.53 3.67
C ILE A 64 8.18 4.46 3.61
N TYR A 65 7.60 4.61 2.42
CA TYR A 65 6.15 4.58 2.20
C TYR A 65 5.68 3.20 1.68
N ASP A 66 6.60 2.26 1.41
CA ASP A 66 6.32 0.97 0.77
C ASP A 66 5.59 1.12 -0.58
N SER A 67 5.83 2.25 -1.27
CA SER A 67 5.04 2.67 -2.43
C SER A 67 5.21 1.78 -3.66
N ALA A 68 4.11 1.47 -4.34
CA ALA A 68 4.09 0.74 -5.61
C ALA A 68 3.80 1.71 -6.77
N THR A 69 4.86 2.34 -7.26
CA THR A 69 4.79 3.40 -8.26
C THR A 69 4.48 2.89 -9.66
N ALA A 70 3.51 3.51 -10.35
CA ALA A 70 3.04 3.03 -11.66
C ALA A 70 2.99 4.11 -12.75
N GLY A 71 2.93 5.39 -12.39
CA GLY A 71 2.94 6.50 -13.34
C GLY A 71 4.31 6.76 -13.96
N ASN A 72 4.62 8.03 -14.23
CA ASN A 72 5.93 8.42 -14.76
C ASN A 72 7.07 8.26 -13.74
N GLU A 73 6.72 8.15 -12.45
CA GLU A 73 7.60 7.82 -11.32
C GLU A 73 8.15 6.39 -11.36
N PHE A 74 7.53 5.48 -12.13
CA PHE A 74 8.06 4.13 -12.33
C PHE A 74 9.44 4.20 -13.01
N PRO A 75 10.50 3.53 -12.50
CA PRO A 75 11.89 3.87 -12.85
C PRO A 75 12.35 3.48 -14.25
N ILE A 76 11.52 2.80 -15.04
CA ILE A 76 11.83 2.45 -16.44
C ILE A 76 10.70 2.85 -17.38
N ASP A 77 11.00 2.91 -18.67
CA ASP A 77 9.98 3.09 -19.71
C ASP A 77 9.34 1.79 -20.14
N VAL A 78 8.05 1.87 -20.50
CA VAL A 78 7.26 0.76 -21.05
C VAL A 78 7.87 0.12 -22.29
N GLU A 79 8.71 0.85 -23.02
CA GLU A 79 9.41 0.36 -24.20
C GLU A 79 10.41 -0.77 -23.87
N LEU A 80 10.99 -0.72 -22.67
CA LEU A 80 11.95 -1.71 -22.15
C LEU A 80 11.26 -2.93 -21.54
N ILE A 81 9.92 -2.91 -21.42
CA ILE A 81 9.13 -4.00 -20.86
C ILE A 81 8.91 -5.09 -21.92
N ASP A 82 9.23 -6.33 -21.56
CA ASP A 82 8.86 -7.53 -22.32
C ASP A 82 7.43 -7.96 -21.98
N ARG A 83 7.06 -7.88 -20.71
CA ARG A 83 5.71 -8.15 -20.23
C ARG A 83 5.47 -7.65 -18.81
N VAL A 84 4.22 -7.42 -18.49
CA VAL A 84 3.72 -7.21 -17.13
C VAL A 84 2.90 -8.42 -16.70
N GLU A 85 3.38 -9.10 -15.66
CA GLU A 85 2.73 -10.22 -15.01
C GLU A 85 1.95 -9.69 -13.80
N TYR A 86 0.64 -9.94 -13.75
CA TYR A 86 -0.21 -9.53 -12.63
C TYR A 86 -0.89 -10.75 -12.04
N ILE A 87 -0.79 -10.89 -10.72
CA ILE A 87 -1.44 -11.94 -9.94
C ILE A 87 -2.47 -11.23 -9.04
N PRO A 88 -3.77 -11.33 -9.35
CA PRO A 88 -4.80 -10.68 -8.55
C PRO A 88 -4.99 -11.39 -7.20
N GLY A 89 -5.34 -10.59 -6.19
CA GLY A 89 -5.63 -11.07 -4.84
C GLY A 89 -4.39 -11.40 -4.02
N PRO A 90 -4.57 -12.04 -2.85
CA PRO A 90 -3.50 -12.25 -1.89
C PRO A 90 -2.39 -13.16 -2.41
N GLY A 91 -1.16 -12.64 -2.40
CA GLY A 91 0.07 -13.31 -2.82
C GLY A 91 1.07 -13.57 -1.69
N SER A 92 0.79 -13.16 -0.44
CA SER A 92 1.78 -13.18 0.64
C SER A 92 2.37 -14.57 0.96
N ALA A 93 1.63 -15.66 0.73
CA ALA A 93 2.17 -17.01 0.93
C ALA A 93 3.42 -17.34 0.09
N LEU A 94 3.63 -16.65 -1.04
CA LEU A 94 4.84 -16.77 -1.85
C LEU A 94 5.71 -15.51 -1.83
N TYR A 95 5.09 -14.33 -1.67
CA TYR A 95 5.76 -13.05 -1.91
C TYR A 95 5.88 -12.14 -0.67
N GLY A 96 5.32 -12.52 0.48
CA GLY A 96 5.42 -11.76 1.73
C GLY A 96 4.55 -10.50 1.80
N SER A 97 5.03 -9.50 2.55
CA SER A 97 4.34 -8.22 2.77
C SER A 97 4.12 -7.43 1.47
N ASN A 98 3.11 -6.57 1.47
CA ASN A 98 2.59 -5.77 0.35
C ASN A 98 1.90 -6.57 -0.77
N ALA A 99 2.05 -7.90 -0.82
CA ALA A 99 1.27 -8.76 -1.71
C ALA A 99 -0.17 -9.00 -1.20
N LEU A 100 -0.81 -7.94 -0.68
CA LEU A 100 -2.13 -8.00 -0.04
C LEU A 100 -3.23 -8.07 -1.09
N LEU A 101 -3.24 -7.13 -2.03
CA LEU A 101 -4.24 -7.02 -3.10
C LEU A 101 -3.75 -7.63 -4.43
N GLY A 102 -2.44 -7.77 -4.60
CA GLY A 102 -1.89 -8.39 -5.78
C GLY A 102 -0.36 -8.27 -5.87
N VAL A 103 0.19 -8.95 -6.87
CA VAL A 103 1.60 -8.87 -7.23
C VAL A 103 1.72 -8.46 -8.69
N VAL A 104 2.51 -7.42 -8.95
CA VAL A 104 2.88 -6.94 -10.27
C VAL A 104 4.37 -7.24 -10.47
N ASN A 105 4.70 -8.07 -11.45
CA ASN A 105 6.07 -8.32 -11.86
C ASN A 105 6.30 -7.79 -13.28
N VAL A 106 7.12 -6.77 -13.39
CA VAL A 106 7.55 -6.19 -14.66
C VAL A 106 8.80 -6.93 -15.11
N VAL A 107 8.67 -7.64 -16.23
CA VAL A 107 9.79 -8.36 -16.83
C VAL A 107 10.34 -7.52 -17.97
N THR A 108 11.63 -7.21 -17.90
CA THR A 108 12.29 -6.38 -18.90
C THR A 108 12.82 -7.22 -20.06
N ARG A 109 12.86 -6.60 -21.24
CA ARG A 109 13.34 -7.23 -22.48
C ARG A 109 14.73 -7.83 -22.29
N SER A 110 14.94 -8.99 -22.88
CA SER A 110 16.28 -9.54 -23.00
C SER A 110 17.08 -8.74 -24.02
N PRO A 111 18.41 -8.65 -23.86
CA PRO A 111 19.29 -8.03 -24.85
C PRO A 111 19.07 -8.52 -26.29
N SER A 112 18.77 -9.81 -26.46
CA SER A 112 18.52 -10.43 -27.76
C SER A 112 17.20 -10.00 -28.43
N GLN A 113 16.25 -9.45 -27.68
CA GLN A 113 14.96 -8.99 -28.23
C GLN A 113 15.03 -7.57 -28.81
N ARG A 114 16.14 -6.85 -28.60
CA ARG A 114 16.36 -5.47 -29.07
C ARG A 114 17.76 -5.29 -29.69
N PRO A 115 18.09 -6.00 -30.78
CA PRO A 115 19.38 -5.81 -31.43
C PRO A 115 19.47 -4.43 -32.08
N GLY A 116 20.64 -3.81 -31.98
CA GLY A 116 20.96 -2.51 -32.57
C GLY A 116 20.38 -1.33 -31.80
N THR A 117 20.35 -0.16 -32.45
CA THR A 117 19.87 1.10 -31.88
C THR A 117 18.42 1.37 -32.29
N MET A 118 17.59 1.78 -31.33
CA MET A 118 16.26 2.32 -31.58
C MET A 118 16.18 3.71 -30.96
N LEU A 119 15.67 4.67 -31.72
CA LEU A 119 15.37 6.02 -31.26
C LEU A 119 13.86 6.19 -31.21
N GLY A 120 13.37 6.86 -30.18
CA GLY A 120 11.96 7.17 -29.97
C GLY A 120 11.78 8.65 -29.69
N ALA A 121 10.74 9.23 -30.26
CA ALA A 121 10.33 10.59 -29.97
C ALA A 121 8.80 10.67 -29.89
N GLU A 122 8.29 11.42 -28.91
CA GLU A 122 6.87 11.66 -28.68
C GLU A 122 6.65 13.17 -28.55
N TRP A 123 5.56 13.66 -29.14
CA TRP A 123 5.06 15.02 -28.95
C TRP A 123 3.55 14.97 -28.69
N GLY A 124 3.05 15.85 -27.83
CA GLY A 124 1.62 15.91 -27.53
C GLY A 124 1.20 17.25 -26.95
N SER A 125 -0.08 17.33 -26.60
CA SER A 125 -0.69 18.47 -25.91
C SER A 125 0.08 18.83 -24.63
N GLN A 126 -0.17 20.03 -24.10
CA GLN A 126 0.45 20.49 -22.84
C GLN A 126 1.98 20.62 -22.93
N GLY A 127 2.52 20.81 -24.14
CA GLY A 127 3.96 20.89 -24.37
C GLY A 127 4.71 19.59 -24.04
N ARG A 128 4.00 18.44 -24.04
CA ARG A 128 4.59 17.14 -23.75
C ARG A 128 5.55 16.74 -24.87
N HIS A 129 6.78 16.43 -24.51
CA HIS A 129 7.78 15.86 -25.40
C HIS A 129 8.61 14.81 -24.67
N LYS A 130 8.83 13.67 -25.33
CA LYS A 130 9.68 12.59 -24.83
C LYS A 130 10.69 12.21 -25.89
N LEU A 131 11.94 12.04 -25.50
CA LEU A 131 12.99 11.48 -26.33
C LEU A 131 13.56 10.26 -25.63
N GLY A 132 13.83 9.20 -26.37
CA GLY A 132 14.38 7.96 -25.86
C GLY A 132 15.33 7.30 -26.85
N ALA A 133 16.32 6.60 -26.33
CA ALA A 133 17.20 5.76 -27.13
C ALA A 133 17.44 4.44 -26.39
N THR A 134 17.38 3.33 -27.13
CA THR A 134 17.77 2.01 -26.61
C THR A 134 18.79 1.38 -27.54
N TRP A 135 19.79 0.72 -26.99
CA TRP A 135 20.77 -0.03 -27.74
C TRP A 135 20.91 -1.44 -27.16
N GLY A 136 20.85 -2.47 -27.99
CA GLY A 136 21.16 -3.83 -27.57
C GLY A 136 22.18 -4.51 -28.48
N GLY A 137 23.09 -5.26 -27.88
CA GLY A 137 24.15 -5.94 -28.60
C GLY A 137 25.02 -6.81 -27.70
N ASP A 138 25.99 -7.46 -28.32
CA ASP A 138 26.95 -8.33 -27.63
C ASP A 138 28.23 -7.54 -27.33
N LEU A 139 28.71 -7.62 -26.09
CA LEU A 139 29.98 -7.03 -25.61
C LEU A 139 30.83 -8.12 -24.98
N GLY A 140 31.75 -8.69 -25.78
CA GLY A 140 32.53 -9.86 -25.37
C GLY A 140 31.62 -11.07 -25.13
N THR A 141 31.63 -11.61 -23.91
CA THR A 141 30.74 -12.72 -23.50
C THR A 141 29.41 -12.24 -22.94
N ALA A 142 29.23 -10.93 -22.78
CA ALA A 142 28.03 -10.31 -22.26
C ALA A 142 27.05 -10.01 -23.39
N ARG A 143 25.76 -10.19 -23.16
CA ARG A 143 24.72 -9.55 -23.98
C ARG A 143 24.14 -8.39 -23.19
N VAL A 144 24.07 -7.21 -23.80
CA VAL A 144 23.77 -5.95 -23.11
C VAL A 144 22.60 -5.24 -23.78
N LEU A 145 21.74 -4.63 -22.97
CA LEU A 145 20.68 -3.70 -23.35
C LEU A 145 20.83 -2.43 -22.53
N LEU A 146 20.99 -1.30 -23.19
CA LEU A 146 21.03 0.03 -22.59
C LEU A 146 19.80 0.82 -23.03
N GLY A 147 19.30 1.69 -22.15
CA GLY A 147 18.19 2.58 -22.44
C GLY A 147 18.38 3.91 -21.73
N VAL A 148 18.07 5.01 -22.41
CA VAL A 148 18.03 6.35 -21.83
C VAL A 148 16.80 7.07 -22.33
N SER A 149 16.16 7.86 -21.46
CA SER A 149 15.05 8.71 -21.88
C SER A 149 14.94 9.99 -21.06
N ARG A 150 14.28 10.97 -21.69
CA ARG A 150 13.93 12.25 -21.11
C ARG A 150 12.51 12.61 -21.53
N LEU A 151 11.66 12.82 -20.54
CA LEU A 151 10.31 13.36 -20.67
C LEU A 151 10.26 14.76 -20.09
N ARG A 152 9.54 15.66 -20.75
CA ARG A 152 9.17 16.98 -20.26
C ARG A 152 7.73 17.27 -20.66
N SER A 153 6.97 17.85 -19.75
CA SER A 153 5.61 18.32 -19.97
C SER A 153 5.43 19.63 -19.22
N ARG A 154 4.75 20.61 -19.84
CA ARG A 154 4.34 21.83 -19.13
C ARG A 154 3.07 21.59 -18.30
N GLY A 155 2.40 20.45 -18.51
CA GLY A 155 1.11 20.15 -17.91
C GLY A 155 0.01 21.08 -18.42
N HIS A 156 -1.15 21.01 -17.80
CA HIS A 156 -2.25 21.92 -18.12
C HIS A 156 -1.86 23.36 -17.77
N ALA A 157 -2.11 24.29 -18.69
CA ALA A 157 -1.81 25.70 -18.48
C ALA A 157 -2.66 26.31 -17.35
N SER A 158 -3.90 25.86 -17.22
CA SER A 158 -4.82 26.21 -16.13
C SER A 158 -5.68 25.00 -15.79
N LEU A 159 -5.75 24.67 -14.50
CA LEU A 159 -6.67 23.66 -13.96
C LEU A 159 -7.64 24.35 -13.02
N TYR A 160 -8.93 24.04 -13.14
CA TYR A 160 -9.95 24.54 -12.23
C TYR A 160 -10.35 23.47 -11.21
N PHE A 161 -10.41 23.87 -9.96
CA PHE A 161 -10.81 23.07 -8.81
C PHE A 161 -11.92 23.84 -8.08
N ALA A 162 -13.14 23.30 -8.12
CA ALA A 162 -14.31 23.96 -7.55
C ALA A 162 -14.18 24.16 -6.03
N GLU A 163 -13.42 23.30 -5.36
CA GLU A 163 -13.11 23.39 -3.93
C GLU A 163 -12.38 24.67 -3.52
N TYR A 164 -11.68 25.28 -4.48
CA TYR A 164 -10.87 26.48 -4.30
C TYR A 164 -11.48 27.67 -5.05
N ASP A 165 -12.75 27.63 -5.45
CA ASP A 165 -13.38 28.71 -6.23
C ASP A 165 -13.73 29.93 -5.36
N ALA A 166 -12.68 30.64 -4.97
CA ALA A 166 -12.73 31.87 -4.20
C ALA A 166 -11.61 32.83 -4.65
N PRO A 167 -11.77 34.15 -4.50
CA PRO A 167 -10.75 35.13 -4.89
C PRO A 167 -9.37 34.88 -4.25
N GLU A 168 -9.34 34.45 -2.99
CA GLU A 168 -8.12 34.21 -2.22
C GLU A 168 -7.30 33.02 -2.74
N THR A 169 -7.96 32.11 -3.46
CA THR A 169 -7.39 30.90 -4.06
C THR A 169 -7.45 30.95 -5.59
N ASN A 170 -7.26 32.16 -6.14
CA ASN A 170 -7.17 32.41 -7.57
C ASN A 170 -8.40 31.91 -8.36
N GLY A 171 -9.61 32.05 -7.80
CA GLY A 171 -10.86 31.60 -8.43
C GLY A 171 -10.84 30.11 -8.78
N GLY A 172 -10.20 29.30 -7.94
CA GLY A 172 -10.06 27.85 -8.10
C GLY A 172 -9.09 27.44 -9.18
N ARG A 173 -8.30 28.37 -9.74
CA ARG A 173 -7.40 28.08 -10.86
C ARG A 173 -5.95 27.91 -10.42
N ALA A 174 -5.40 26.72 -10.66
CA ALA A 174 -3.96 26.48 -10.58
C ALA A 174 -3.35 26.76 -11.97
N VAL A 175 -2.47 27.76 -12.07
CA VAL A 175 -1.95 28.25 -13.36
C VAL A 175 -0.47 27.91 -13.51
N GLY A 176 -0.15 27.09 -14.51
CA GLY A 176 1.24 26.65 -14.75
C GLY A 176 1.82 25.79 -13.63
N ARG A 177 0.97 25.13 -12.83
CA ARG A 177 1.37 24.31 -11.66
C ARG A 177 1.32 22.80 -11.90
N ASP A 178 1.19 22.37 -13.15
CA ASP A 178 1.04 20.94 -13.50
C ASP A 178 2.26 20.37 -14.27
N GLY A 179 3.39 21.08 -14.25
CA GLY A 179 4.62 20.68 -14.94
C GLY A 179 5.18 19.34 -14.49
N GLU A 180 5.80 18.60 -15.41
CA GLU A 180 6.45 17.33 -15.10
C GLU A 180 7.73 17.13 -15.92
N ARG A 181 8.74 16.54 -15.29
CA ARG A 181 9.95 16.09 -15.95
C ARG A 181 10.41 14.75 -15.41
N SER A 182 10.90 13.88 -16.29
CA SER A 182 11.46 12.59 -15.89
C SER A 182 12.67 12.24 -16.76
N ASP A 183 13.76 11.81 -16.14
CA ASP A 183 14.98 11.35 -16.79
C ASP A 183 15.24 9.92 -16.29
N LYS A 184 15.51 8.99 -17.21
CA LYS A 184 15.70 7.57 -16.90
C LYS A 184 16.92 6.99 -17.60
N LEU A 185 17.65 6.14 -16.90
CA LEU A 185 18.74 5.33 -17.43
C LEU A 185 18.48 3.86 -17.04
N PHE A 186 18.69 2.98 -17.99
CA PHE A 186 18.51 1.54 -17.87
C PHE A 186 19.72 0.82 -18.43
N ALA A 187 20.16 -0.22 -17.73
CA ALA A 187 21.13 -1.17 -18.23
C ALA A 187 20.72 -2.58 -17.83
N LYS A 188 20.84 -3.53 -18.75
CA LYS A 188 20.68 -4.95 -18.48
C LYS A 188 21.78 -5.72 -19.18
N ALA A 189 22.44 -6.61 -18.47
CA ALA A 189 23.50 -7.45 -18.99
C ALA A 189 23.26 -8.91 -18.62
N ARG A 190 23.67 -9.83 -19.47
CA ARG A 190 23.60 -11.27 -19.21
C ARG A 190 24.89 -11.97 -19.61
N TRP A 191 25.45 -12.74 -18.68
CA TRP A 191 26.62 -13.59 -18.85
C TRP A 191 26.23 -15.03 -18.50
N GLY A 192 25.93 -15.85 -19.52
CA GLY A 192 25.41 -17.21 -19.30
C GLY A 192 24.11 -17.20 -18.49
N ASP A 193 24.18 -17.71 -17.26
CA ASP A 193 23.06 -17.80 -16.31
C ASP A 193 22.97 -16.61 -15.33
N LEU A 194 24.00 -15.77 -15.28
CA LEU A 194 24.01 -14.56 -14.46
C LEU A 194 23.39 -13.40 -15.26
N GLY A 195 22.39 -12.76 -14.70
CA GLY A 195 21.81 -11.52 -15.19
C GLY A 195 22.04 -10.38 -14.21
N LEU A 196 22.25 -9.18 -14.76
CA LEU A 196 22.27 -7.90 -14.04
C LEU A 196 21.23 -6.98 -14.68
N THR A 197 20.39 -6.35 -13.87
CA THR A 197 19.51 -5.24 -14.28
C THR A 197 19.83 -4.05 -13.38
N ALA A 198 20.04 -2.87 -13.96
CA ALA A 198 20.31 -1.63 -13.24
C ALA A 198 19.47 -0.49 -13.81
N VAL A 199 18.93 0.35 -12.92
CA VAL A 199 18.04 1.47 -13.26
C VAL A 199 18.39 2.69 -12.44
N LEU A 200 18.37 3.87 -13.07
CA LEU A 200 18.39 5.17 -12.42
C LEU A 200 17.23 6.00 -12.94
N SER A 201 16.52 6.70 -12.07
CA SER A 201 15.45 7.61 -12.45
C SER A 201 15.44 8.86 -11.57
N ASP A 202 15.19 10.01 -12.19
CA ASP A 202 14.87 11.28 -11.52
C ASP A 202 13.57 11.80 -12.13
N ARG A 203 12.57 12.04 -11.29
CA ARG A 203 11.31 12.68 -11.67
C ARG A 203 11.11 13.90 -10.79
N ARG A 204 10.64 14.99 -11.39
CA ARG A 204 10.05 16.11 -10.67
C ARG A 204 8.64 16.37 -11.20
N LYS A 205 7.69 16.55 -10.28
CA LYS A 205 6.31 16.94 -10.55
C LYS A 205 6.00 18.22 -9.79
N ASP A 206 5.42 19.20 -10.47
CA ASP A 206 4.83 20.37 -9.81
C ASP A 206 3.39 20.00 -9.40
N ASP A 207 2.98 20.36 -8.19
CA ASP A 207 1.71 19.95 -7.60
C ASP A 207 0.63 21.04 -7.75
N PRO A 208 -0.45 20.79 -8.50
CA PRO A 208 -1.50 21.78 -8.70
C PRO A 208 -2.63 21.73 -7.66
N THR A 209 -2.62 20.78 -6.71
CA THR A 209 -3.83 20.37 -5.97
C THR A 209 -3.97 20.93 -4.56
N GLY A 210 -2.98 21.66 -4.05
CA GLY A 210 -3.01 22.20 -2.68
C GLY A 210 -3.22 21.12 -1.62
N GLY A 211 -2.75 19.89 -1.88
CA GLY A 211 -2.97 18.73 -1.01
C GLY A 211 -2.42 18.94 0.39
N PHE A 212 -3.04 18.29 1.38
CA PHE A 212 -2.60 18.29 2.79
C PHE A 212 -2.49 19.68 3.44
N GLY A 213 -3.23 20.67 2.94
CA GLY A 213 -3.22 22.04 3.50
C GLY A 213 -2.15 22.96 2.92
N VAL A 214 -1.45 22.51 1.88
CA VAL A 214 -0.59 23.37 1.06
C VAL A 214 -1.43 24.47 0.43
N LEU A 215 -0.94 25.71 0.47
CA LEU A 215 -1.56 26.85 -0.17
C LEU A 215 -1.74 26.58 -1.68
N PHE A 216 -2.96 26.79 -2.14
CA PHE A 216 -3.35 26.57 -3.53
C PHE A 216 -2.62 27.53 -4.49
N ASP A 217 -2.40 27.08 -5.74
CA ASP A 217 -1.69 27.81 -6.80
C ASP A 217 -0.27 28.31 -6.44
N THR A 218 0.39 27.64 -5.49
CA THR A 218 1.77 27.95 -5.10
C THR A 218 2.80 27.09 -5.81
N ALA A 219 4.10 27.43 -5.68
CA ALA A 219 5.22 26.73 -6.31
C ALA A 219 5.60 25.43 -5.58
N SER A 220 4.63 24.55 -5.35
CA SER A 220 4.81 23.26 -4.67
C SER A 220 5.26 22.18 -5.65
N SER A 221 6.12 21.26 -5.19
CA SER A 221 6.67 20.20 -6.05
C SER A 221 7.18 19.00 -5.27
N SER A 222 7.19 17.85 -5.94
CA SER A 222 7.83 16.62 -5.48
C SER A 222 8.95 16.21 -6.41
N VAL A 223 9.98 15.59 -5.84
CA VAL A 223 11.09 14.97 -6.57
C VAL A 223 11.26 13.54 -6.09
N ASP A 224 11.20 12.59 -7.02
CA ASP A 224 11.45 11.16 -6.81
C ASP A 224 12.76 10.78 -7.48
N ARG A 225 13.67 10.15 -6.74
CA ARG A 225 14.91 9.59 -7.28
C ARG A 225 15.03 8.13 -6.92
N PHE A 226 15.24 7.30 -7.92
CA PHE A 226 15.34 5.86 -7.77
C PHE A 226 16.67 5.37 -8.35
N ALA A 227 17.36 4.51 -7.64
CA ALA A 227 18.56 3.83 -8.11
C ALA A 227 18.53 2.37 -7.65
N SER A 228 18.52 1.41 -8.58
CA SER A 228 18.50 -0.01 -8.23
C SER A 228 19.43 -0.81 -9.13
N ALA A 229 20.06 -1.83 -8.55
CA ALA A 229 20.79 -2.85 -9.27
C ALA A 229 20.44 -4.23 -8.70
N GLY A 230 20.05 -5.15 -9.59
CA GLY A 230 19.63 -6.50 -9.26
C GLY A 230 20.45 -7.55 -10.01
N LEU A 231 20.99 -8.50 -9.28
CA LEU A 231 21.61 -9.72 -9.80
C LEU A 231 20.61 -10.88 -9.72
N ASN A 232 20.54 -11.67 -10.78
CA ASN A 232 19.78 -12.91 -10.82
C ASN A 232 20.66 -14.03 -11.35
N TYR A 233 20.58 -15.19 -10.70
CA TYR A 233 21.25 -16.41 -11.12
C TYR A 233 20.25 -17.56 -11.06
N GLY A 234 20.20 -18.38 -12.11
CA GLY A 234 19.32 -19.54 -12.16
C GLY A 234 20.05 -20.70 -12.79
N THR A 235 20.09 -21.84 -12.10
CA THR A 235 20.71 -23.06 -12.62
C THR A 235 19.81 -24.26 -12.39
N ARG A 236 19.94 -25.25 -13.26
CA ARG A 236 19.27 -26.54 -13.17
C ARG A 236 20.35 -27.59 -13.01
N PHE A 237 20.36 -28.29 -11.87
CA PHE A 237 21.36 -29.33 -11.59
C PHE A 237 21.06 -30.60 -12.37
N ASP A 238 19.78 -30.96 -12.49
CA ASP A 238 19.27 -32.10 -13.25
C ASP A 238 17.78 -31.90 -13.59
N ALA A 239 17.10 -32.94 -14.06
CA ALA A 239 15.69 -32.87 -14.45
C ALA A 239 14.76 -32.45 -13.30
N ASP A 240 15.13 -32.73 -12.04
CA ASP A 240 14.24 -32.61 -10.89
C ASP A 240 14.66 -31.48 -9.93
N ARG A 241 15.85 -30.90 -10.08
CA ARG A 241 16.43 -29.92 -9.14
C ARG A 241 16.82 -28.61 -9.82
N GLU A 242 16.21 -27.52 -9.37
CA GLU A 242 16.49 -26.15 -9.84
C GLU A 242 16.80 -25.22 -8.67
N LEU A 243 17.72 -24.29 -8.88
CA LEU A 243 18.08 -23.24 -7.92
C LEU A 243 17.98 -21.87 -8.59
N HIS A 244 17.33 -20.95 -7.90
CA HIS A 244 17.27 -19.55 -8.27
C HIS A 244 17.74 -18.69 -7.10
N ALA A 245 18.67 -17.77 -7.37
CA ALA A 245 19.15 -16.79 -6.41
C ALA A 245 18.98 -15.38 -6.99
N ARG A 246 18.57 -14.45 -6.14
CA ARG A 246 18.48 -13.02 -6.47
C ARG A 246 19.09 -12.20 -5.36
N LEU A 247 19.73 -11.11 -5.74
CA LEU A 247 20.26 -10.11 -4.83
C LEU A 247 20.01 -8.73 -5.45
N GLY A 248 19.45 -7.79 -4.69
CA GLY A 248 19.15 -6.45 -5.16
C GLY A 248 19.59 -5.40 -4.15
N VAL A 249 20.26 -4.35 -4.63
CA VAL A 249 20.52 -3.13 -3.87
C VAL A 249 19.71 -2.00 -4.46
N THR A 250 19.00 -1.27 -3.61
CA THR A 250 18.17 -0.16 -4.07
C THR A 250 18.29 1.03 -3.12
N GLY A 251 18.22 2.22 -3.69
CA GLY A 251 18.10 3.48 -2.98
C GLY A 251 16.97 4.33 -3.55
N TYR A 252 16.27 5.00 -2.66
CA TYR A 252 15.19 5.93 -2.99
C TYR A 252 15.38 7.25 -2.25
N THR A 253 15.05 8.36 -2.91
CA THR A 253 14.98 9.68 -2.28
C THR A 253 13.75 10.41 -2.77
N TYR A 254 12.95 10.86 -1.82
CA TYR A 254 11.85 11.79 -2.02
C TYR A 254 12.21 13.16 -1.46
N VAL A 255 11.88 14.22 -2.19
CA VAL A 255 11.92 15.60 -1.69
C VAL A 255 10.63 16.31 -2.08
N GLY A 256 9.78 16.57 -1.10
CA GLY A 256 8.58 17.40 -1.22
C GLY A 256 8.88 18.83 -0.75
N ARG A 257 8.44 19.81 -1.53
CA ARG A 257 8.42 21.23 -1.16
C ARG A 257 6.99 21.73 -1.26
N GLY A 258 6.48 22.24 -0.14
CA GLY A 258 5.16 22.85 -0.05
C GLY A 258 5.25 24.25 0.54
N ILE A 259 4.20 25.03 0.39
CA ILE A 259 4.03 26.32 1.08
C ILE A 259 2.73 26.24 1.85
N TYR A 260 2.79 26.35 3.17
CA TYR A 260 1.65 26.28 4.10
C TYR A 260 1.34 27.68 4.67
N GLY A 261 0.41 27.74 5.64
CA GLY A 261 0.06 28.98 6.33
C GLY A 261 -1.05 29.75 5.63
N SER A 262 -0.86 31.05 5.44
CA SER A 262 -1.80 31.93 4.73
C SER A 262 -1.11 32.65 3.59
N ALA A 263 -1.87 33.22 2.65
CA ALA A 263 -1.30 34.00 1.55
C ALA A 263 -0.47 35.20 2.06
N GLN A 264 -0.80 35.74 3.24
CA GLN A 264 -0.09 36.85 3.88
C GLN A 264 1.11 36.38 4.71
N GLN A 265 1.10 35.14 5.19
CA GLN A 265 2.17 34.53 5.97
C GLN A 265 2.46 33.12 5.44
N PRO A 266 3.11 33.03 4.26
CA PRO A 266 3.47 31.75 3.68
C PRO A 266 4.59 31.10 4.50
N VAL A 267 4.45 29.80 4.74
CA VAL A 267 5.42 28.98 5.49
C VAL A 267 5.97 27.91 4.54
N PRO A 268 7.13 28.13 3.92
CA PRO A 268 7.77 27.13 3.10
C PRO A 268 8.16 25.91 3.96
N ALA A 269 7.80 24.71 3.51
CA ALA A 269 8.10 23.48 4.20
C ALA A 269 8.84 22.48 3.31
N LEU A 270 9.63 21.63 3.94
CA LEU A 270 10.45 20.62 3.29
C LEU A 270 10.21 19.25 3.94
N THR A 271 9.74 18.31 3.13
CA THR A 271 9.71 16.89 3.48
C THR A 271 10.79 16.15 2.69
N ARG A 272 11.60 15.35 3.37
CA ARG A 272 12.58 14.47 2.72
C ARG A 272 12.45 13.07 3.29
N ALA A 273 12.38 12.09 2.39
CA ALA A 273 12.56 10.69 2.73
C ALA A 273 13.74 10.12 1.96
N HIS A 274 14.60 9.37 2.62
CA HIS A 274 15.73 8.71 1.99
C HIS A 274 15.89 7.31 2.54
N ALA A 275 16.02 6.33 1.66
CA ALA A 275 16.24 4.94 2.04
C ALA A 275 17.27 4.25 1.15
N GLN A 276 18.01 3.32 1.74
CA GLN A 276 18.88 2.37 1.04
C GLN A 276 18.69 0.98 1.66
N TRP A 277 18.54 -0.03 0.81
CA TRP A 277 18.29 -1.40 1.27
C TRP A 277 18.93 -2.48 0.39
N LEU A 278 19.28 -3.59 1.04
CA LEU A 278 19.63 -4.86 0.41
C LEU A 278 18.40 -5.76 0.43
N SER A 279 18.17 -6.50 -0.64
CA SER A 279 17.20 -7.58 -0.70
C SER A 279 17.85 -8.83 -1.27
N GLY A 280 17.50 -10.00 -0.74
CA GLY A 280 17.99 -11.26 -1.25
C GLY A 280 16.93 -12.34 -1.18
N GLU A 281 16.94 -13.22 -2.18
CA GLU A 281 16.01 -14.34 -2.27
C GLU A 281 16.74 -15.59 -2.78
N LEU A 282 16.46 -16.73 -2.14
CA LEU A 282 16.87 -18.05 -2.58
C LEU A 282 15.64 -18.92 -2.75
N ARG A 283 15.51 -19.59 -3.90
CA ARG A 283 14.45 -20.56 -4.18
C ARG A 283 15.06 -21.84 -4.70
N TYR A 284 14.67 -22.96 -4.10
CA TYR A 284 15.02 -24.29 -4.55
C TYR A 284 13.75 -25.04 -4.94
N VAL A 285 13.73 -25.60 -6.14
CA VAL A 285 12.61 -26.38 -6.68
C VAL A 285 13.05 -27.82 -6.83
N TRP A 286 12.23 -28.73 -6.32
CA TRP A 286 12.47 -30.15 -6.33
C TRP A 286 11.24 -30.93 -6.79
N SER A 287 11.43 -31.83 -7.75
CA SER A 287 10.35 -32.66 -8.33
C SER A 287 10.62 -34.17 -8.24
N GLY A 288 11.47 -34.59 -7.28
CA GLY A 288 11.90 -36.00 -7.18
C GLY A 288 10.85 -36.97 -6.61
N TRP A 289 9.76 -36.45 -6.05
CA TRP A 289 8.61 -37.26 -5.64
C TRP A 289 7.56 -37.27 -6.74
N GLN A 290 7.03 -38.46 -7.05
CA GLN A 290 6.03 -38.61 -8.10
C GLN A 290 4.81 -37.73 -7.84
N GLY A 291 4.49 -36.86 -8.80
CA GLY A 291 3.34 -35.95 -8.71
C GLY A 291 3.56 -34.76 -7.78
N HIS A 292 4.75 -34.55 -7.21
CA HIS A 292 5.03 -33.38 -6.38
C HIS A 292 6.06 -32.48 -7.05
N ARG A 293 5.85 -31.17 -6.92
CA ARG A 293 6.82 -30.14 -7.26
C ARG A 293 6.91 -29.18 -6.09
N VAL A 294 7.88 -29.44 -5.23
CA VAL A 294 8.11 -28.70 -3.99
C VAL A 294 9.05 -27.53 -4.26
N LEU A 295 8.61 -26.33 -3.92
CA LEU A 295 9.42 -25.13 -3.84
C LEU A 295 9.66 -24.81 -2.37
N VAL A 296 10.91 -24.58 -1.99
CA VAL A 296 11.28 -24.00 -0.70
C VAL A 296 12.14 -22.76 -0.93
N GLY A 297 12.01 -21.77 -0.06
CA GLY A 297 12.76 -20.55 -0.22
C GLY A 297 12.94 -19.75 1.06
N ALA A 298 13.87 -18.81 0.96
CA ALA A 298 14.19 -17.83 1.98
C ALA A 298 14.30 -16.45 1.32
N GLU A 299 13.85 -15.43 2.03
CA GLU A 299 13.93 -14.04 1.60
C GLU A 299 14.39 -13.17 2.77
N PHE A 300 15.18 -12.14 2.49
CA PHE A 300 15.52 -11.11 3.46
C PHE A 300 15.54 -9.74 2.79
N GLN A 301 15.26 -8.71 3.60
CA GLN A 301 15.49 -7.32 3.24
C GLN A 301 16.06 -6.60 4.47
N ASP A 302 17.18 -5.91 4.26
CA ASP A 302 17.85 -5.09 5.27
C ASP A 302 17.87 -3.63 4.81
N ASN A 303 17.11 -2.79 5.49
CA ASN A 303 17.05 -1.36 5.26
C ASN A 303 18.13 -0.68 6.11
N TRP A 304 19.38 -0.76 5.65
CA TRP A 304 20.53 -0.29 6.45
C TRP A 304 20.61 1.22 6.64
N ARG A 305 19.80 1.99 5.89
CA ARG A 305 19.69 3.43 6.04
C ARG A 305 18.27 3.87 5.72
N GLN A 306 17.56 4.41 6.70
CA GLN A 306 16.32 5.15 6.50
C GLN A 306 16.43 6.50 7.21
N HIS A 307 16.01 7.57 6.52
CA HIS A 307 15.96 8.93 7.05
C HIS A 307 14.66 9.60 6.63
N LEU A 308 13.83 9.92 7.61
CA LEU A 308 12.63 10.74 7.47
C LEU A 308 12.91 12.12 8.05
N PHE A 309 12.60 13.17 7.29
CA PHE A 309 12.77 14.55 7.72
C PHE A 309 11.57 15.40 7.28
N SER A 310 11.07 16.24 8.18
CA SER A 310 10.03 17.24 7.89
C SER A 310 10.28 18.50 8.71
N ALA A 311 10.25 19.65 8.06
CA ALA A 311 10.41 20.94 8.72
C ALA A 311 9.74 22.09 7.97
N ASP A 312 9.24 23.07 8.72
CA ASP A 312 9.02 24.42 8.23
C ASP A 312 10.36 25.16 8.18
N LEU A 313 10.58 25.96 7.13
CA LEU A 313 11.87 26.61 6.87
C LEU A 313 11.91 28.06 7.36
N GLU A 314 10.82 28.79 7.22
CA GLU A 314 10.70 30.22 7.54
C GLU A 314 9.29 30.53 8.06
N PRO A 315 9.09 31.56 8.91
CA PRO A 315 10.06 32.56 9.38
C PRO A 315 10.97 32.08 10.53
N ALA A 316 10.63 30.98 11.20
CA ALA A 316 11.51 30.30 12.15
C ALA A 316 11.53 28.81 11.81
N PRO A 317 12.71 28.20 11.53
CA PRO A 317 12.76 26.79 11.19
C PRO A 317 12.20 25.92 12.33
N GLN A 318 11.17 25.15 12.04
CA GLN A 318 10.55 24.22 12.97
C GLN A 318 10.67 22.81 12.41
N VAL A 319 11.52 21.99 13.04
CA VAL A 319 11.68 20.58 12.65
C VAL A 319 10.65 19.73 13.39
N TYR A 320 9.81 19.03 12.63
CA TYR A 320 8.82 18.10 13.18
C TYR A 320 9.35 16.68 13.23
N THR A 321 10.03 16.24 12.15
CA THR A 321 10.60 14.90 12.04
C THR A 321 12.08 14.99 11.66
N ASP A 322 12.95 14.25 12.35
CA ASP A 322 14.34 13.95 11.93
C ASP A 322 14.73 12.56 12.45
N ASN A 323 14.10 11.54 11.87
CA ASN A 323 14.21 10.16 12.33
C ASN A 323 15.18 9.39 11.45
N ARG A 324 16.19 8.78 12.08
CA ARG A 324 17.14 7.88 11.43
C ARG A 324 17.07 6.51 12.09
N PHE A 325 16.74 5.50 11.30
CA PHE A 325 16.52 4.15 11.79
C PHE A 325 16.86 3.14 10.70
N ASN A 326 16.99 1.89 11.13
CA ASN A 326 17.24 0.75 10.27
C ASN A 326 16.22 -0.33 10.64
N THR A 327 15.64 -0.96 9.63
CA THR A 327 14.65 -2.04 9.80
C THR A 327 15.04 -3.23 8.93
N SER A 328 14.59 -4.42 9.31
CA SER A 328 14.85 -5.62 8.51
C SER A 328 13.68 -6.58 8.58
N ARG A 329 13.46 -7.32 7.50
CA ARG A 329 12.48 -8.40 7.42
C ARG A 329 13.14 -9.65 6.86
N ALA A 330 12.70 -10.81 7.32
CA ALA A 330 13.20 -12.09 6.87
C ALA A 330 12.10 -13.14 6.88
N SER A 331 12.16 -14.08 5.94
CA SER A 331 11.08 -15.01 5.73
C SER A 331 11.57 -16.36 5.25
N LEU A 332 10.81 -17.40 5.61
CA LEU A 332 10.93 -18.74 5.06
C LEU A 332 9.58 -19.14 4.45
N PHE A 333 9.61 -19.79 3.29
CA PHE A 333 8.40 -20.23 2.62
C PHE A 333 8.57 -21.59 1.95
N ALA A 334 7.46 -22.30 1.84
CA ALA A 334 7.35 -23.56 1.13
C ALA A 334 6.04 -23.62 0.36
N ASN A 335 6.09 -24.22 -0.82
CA ASN A 335 4.94 -24.45 -1.67
C ASN A 335 5.05 -25.82 -2.35
N ASP A 336 4.04 -26.67 -2.22
CA ASP A 336 3.95 -27.92 -2.96
C ASP A 336 2.85 -27.83 -4.02
N GLU A 337 3.20 -28.10 -5.28
CA GLU A 337 2.24 -28.41 -6.34
C GLU A 337 2.11 -29.94 -6.44
N TRP A 338 0.99 -30.45 -5.95
CA TRP A 338 0.69 -31.88 -5.86
C TRP A 338 -0.34 -32.29 -6.92
N GLU A 339 0.10 -33.05 -7.91
CA GLU A 339 -0.75 -33.79 -8.85
C GLU A 339 -1.36 -35.01 -8.15
N LEU A 340 -2.39 -34.77 -7.34
CA LEU A 340 -3.16 -35.81 -6.65
C LEU A 340 -3.83 -36.80 -7.62
N HIS A 341 -4.27 -36.30 -8.78
CA HIS A 341 -4.82 -37.09 -9.88
C HIS A 341 -4.51 -36.40 -11.22
N ARG A 342 -4.60 -37.13 -12.34
CA ARG A 342 -4.37 -36.57 -13.69
C ARG A 342 -5.21 -35.33 -14.03
N THR A 343 -6.35 -35.19 -13.35
CA THR A 343 -7.33 -34.10 -13.53
C THR A 343 -7.40 -33.18 -12.32
N LEU A 344 -6.70 -33.46 -11.22
CA LEU A 344 -6.80 -32.69 -9.98
C LEU A 344 -5.41 -32.39 -9.43
N ARG A 345 -5.08 -31.11 -9.34
CA ARG A 345 -3.86 -30.62 -8.70
C ARG A 345 -4.20 -29.79 -7.48
N LEU A 346 -3.42 -29.97 -6.42
CA LEU A 346 -3.48 -29.15 -5.22
C LEU A 346 -2.22 -28.28 -5.15
N ASN A 347 -2.38 -27.06 -4.64
CA ASN A 347 -1.28 -26.15 -4.36
C ASN A 347 -1.35 -25.78 -2.87
N LEU A 348 -0.34 -26.19 -2.11
CA LEU A 348 -0.25 -26.01 -0.68
C LEU A 348 0.91 -25.06 -0.38
N GLY A 349 0.61 -23.86 0.13
CA GLY A 349 1.62 -22.84 0.39
C GLY A 349 1.60 -22.37 1.84
N VAL A 350 2.78 -22.15 2.43
CA VAL A 350 2.92 -21.50 3.73
C VAL A 350 4.18 -20.65 3.75
N ARG A 351 4.06 -19.48 4.37
CA ARG A 351 5.18 -18.57 4.65
C ARG A 351 5.13 -18.12 6.09
N ALA A 352 6.30 -18.04 6.72
CA ALA A 352 6.51 -17.41 8.01
C ALA A 352 7.44 -16.20 7.83
N ASP A 353 7.02 -15.06 8.36
CA ASP A 353 7.69 -13.78 8.22
C ASP A 353 8.08 -13.23 9.60
N ARG A 354 9.29 -12.68 9.70
CA ARG A 354 9.72 -11.72 10.71
C ARG A 354 9.55 -10.32 10.09
N GLN A 355 8.67 -9.52 10.68
CA GLN A 355 8.28 -8.19 10.19
C GLN A 355 9.30 -7.11 10.59
N LEU A 356 9.19 -5.93 9.97
CA LEU A 356 10.08 -4.77 10.18
C LEU A 356 10.13 -4.30 11.65
N ASP A 357 9.01 -4.42 12.36
CA ASP A 357 8.85 -4.08 13.78
C ASP A 357 9.27 -5.20 14.75
N GLY A 358 9.71 -6.34 14.21
CA GLY A 358 10.03 -7.51 15.00
C GLY A 358 8.83 -8.29 15.55
N ARG A 359 7.67 -8.25 14.90
CA ARG A 359 6.61 -9.26 15.10
C ARG A 359 6.72 -10.37 14.05
N SER A 360 5.82 -11.34 14.14
CA SER A 360 5.79 -12.46 13.20
C SER A 360 4.42 -12.59 12.55
N ALA A 361 4.41 -12.96 11.27
CA ALA A 361 3.19 -13.26 10.51
C ALA A 361 3.30 -14.64 9.86
N THR A 362 2.15 -15.24 9.55
CA THR A 362 2.07 -16.49 8.80
C THR A 362 0.99 -16.42 7.74
N SER A 363 1.35 -16.77 6.52
CA SER A 363 0.48 -16.67 5.35
C SER A 363 0.25 -18.05 4.72
N PRO A 364 -0.74 -18.83 5.19
CA PRO A 364 -1.13 -20.08 4.54
C PRO A 364 -1.97 -19.83 3.28
N ARG A 365 -1.85 -20.73 2.31
CA ARG A 365 -2.62 -20.76 1.07
C ARG A 365 -2.94 -22.20 0.66
N LEU A 366 -4.15 -22.41 0.19
CA LEU A 366 -4.61 -23.65 -0.42
C LEU A 366 -5.29 -23.33 -1.74
N ALA A 367 -4.96 -24.05 -2.80
CA ALA A 367 -5.74 -24.05 -4.03
C ALA A 367 -5.94 -25.47 -4.58
N ALA A 368 -7.10 -25.70 -5.19
CA ALA A 368 -7.43 -26.89 -5.94
C ALA A 368 -7.73 -26.50 -7.39
N LEU A 369 -7.07 -27.15 -8.34
CA LEU A 369 -7.25 -26.98 -9.76
C LEU A 369 -7.79 -28.30 -10.34
N TRP A 370 -9.02 -28.27 -10.82
CA TRP A 370 -9.70 -29.44 -11.39
C TRP A 370 -9.94 -29.25 -12.88
N SER A 371 -9.31 -30.09 -13.69
CA SER A 371 -9.44 -30.12 -15.15
C SER A 371 -10.08 -31.43 -15.61
N PRO A 372 -11.41 -31.58 -15.53
CA PRO A 372 -12.10 -32.80 -15.93
C PRO A 372 -12.03 -33.05 -17.44
N HIS A 373 -11.84 -32.00 -18.24
CA HIS A 373 -11.70 -32.05 -19.69
C HIS A 373 -10.59 -31.10 -20.13
N ALA A 374 -9.99 -31.32 -21.31
CA ALA A 374 -8.90 -30.48 -21.81
C ALA A 374 -9.29 -29.01 -22.04
N GLN A 375 -10.59 -28.74 -22.20
CA GLN A 375 -11.13 -27.39 -22.44
C GLN A 375 -11.57 -26.67 -21.16
N TRP A 376 -11.71 -27.38 -20.03
CA TRP A 376 -12.26 -26.82 -18.80
C TRP A 376 -11.29 -26.95 -17.64
N THR A 377 -11.08 -25.85 -16.94
CA THR A 377 -10.36 -25.84 -15.65
C THR A 377 -11.17 -25.06 -14.64
N PHE A 378 -11.49 -25.70 -13.53
CA PHE A 378 -12.08 -25.07 -12.36
C PHE A 378 -10.99 -24.86 -11.31
N LYS A 379 -11.06 -23.75 -10.60
CA LYS A 379 -10.11 -23.38 -9.55
C LYS A 379 -10.87 -22.93 -8.32
N LEU A 380 -10.58 -23.54 -7.18
CA LEU A 380 -10.98 -23.05 -5.87
C LEU A 380 -9.71 -22.67 -5.10
N GLN A 381 -9.64 -21.47 -4.54
CA GLN A 381 -8.48 -21.04 -3.77
C GLN A 381 -8.87 -20.18 -2.58
N GLY A 382 -8.10 -20.28 -1.50
CA GLY A 382 -8.23 -19.44 -0.34
C GLY A 382 -6.91 -19.30 0.41
N GLY A 383 -6.76 -18.20 1.14
CA GLY A 383 -5.52 -17.94 1.87
C GLY A 383 -5.60 -16.69 2.74
N ARG A 384 -4.46 -16.40 3.38
CA ARG A 384 -4.24 -15.17 4.12
C ARG A 384 -3.10 -14.36 3.52
N ALA A 385 -3.23 -13.05 3.58
CA ALA A 385 -2.17 -12.11 3.29
C ALA A 385 -2.12 -11.02 4.35
N PHE A 386 -1.02 -10.29 4.38
CA PHE A 386 -0.82 -9.18 5.29
C PHE A 386 0.00 -8.07 4.65
N ARG A 387 -0.12 -6.88 5.22
CA ARG A 387 0.77 -5.74 4.96
C ARG A 387 1.23 -5.22 6.32
N GLU A 388 2.53 -5.11 6.50
CA GLU A 388 3.09 -4.46 7.69
C GLU A 388 2.98 -2.92 7.58
N PRO A 389 2.88 -2.20 8.71
CA PRO A 389 2.99 -0.74 8.71
C PRO A 389 4.33 -0.31 8.12
N ASN A 390 4.33 0.74 7.31
CA ASN A 390 5.55 1.33 6.79
C ASN A 390 6.07 2.43 7.74
N ALA A 391 7.27 2.96 7.46
CA ALA A 391 7.91 3.90 8.36
C ALA A 391 7.25 5.30 8.37
N SER A 392 6.62 5.71 7.27
CA SER A 392 5.88 6.98 7.27
C SER A 392 4.63 6.88 8.16
N GLU A 393 3.93 5.75 8.16
CA GLU A 393 2.75 5.52 8.99
C GLU A 393 3.08 5.51 10.50
N THR A 394 4.21 4.92 10.89
CA THR A 394 4.61 4.79 12.30
C THR A 394 5.29 6.03 12.86
N ASP A 395 6.16 6.68 12.06
CA ASP A 395 7.15 7.63 12.58
C ASP A 395 7.01 9.06 12.05
N TYR A 396 6.33 9.29 10.92
CA TYR A 396 6.21 10.63 10.33
C TYR A 396 5.29 11.54 11.14
N ARG A 397 5.71 12.80 11.29
CA ARG A 397 4.90 13.88 11.85
C ARG A 397 5.24 15.23 11.20
N ASP A 398 4.26 16.12 11.19
CA ASP A 398 4.39 17.51 10.79
C ASP A 398 3.44 18.41 11.60
N SER A 399 3.11 19.60 11.09
CA SER A 399 2.18 20.53 11.74
C SER A 399 0.72 20.05 11.74
N ALA A 400 0.34 19.15 10.84
CA ALA A 400 -1.02 18.65 10.65
C ALA A 400 -1.17 17.15 11.02
N GLN A 401 -0.07 16.42 11.11
CA GLN A 401 -0.03 14.98 11.36
C GLN A 401 0.83 14.63 12.58
N ALA A 402 0.26 13.87 13.52
CA ALA A 402 0.97 13.19 14.59
C ALA A 402 1.40 11.77 14.17
N ALA A 403 2.52 11.30 14.72
CA ALA A 403 3.03 9.96 14.46
C ALA A 403 2.08 8.85 14.97
N GLY A 404 1.81 7.83 14.16
CA GLY A 404 0.90 6.73 14.50
C GLY A 404 1.42 5.78 15.57
N GLY A 405 2.74 5.64 15.68
CA GLY A 405 3.37 4.78 16.70
C GLY A 405 3.13 3.28 16.44
N ALA A 406 2.63 2.57 17.45
CA ALA A 406 2.56 1.11 17.45
C ALA A 406 1.34 0.56 16.69
N LEU A 407 1.39 0.62 15.35
CA LEU A 407 0.37 0.08 14.45
C LEU A 407 0.49 -1.43 14.30
N LEU A 408 -0.61 -2.18 14.15
CA LEU A 408 -0.66 -3.60 13.77
C LEU A 408 -0.55 -3.77 12.25
N ALA A 409 -0.11 -4.94 11.81
CA ALA A 409 -0.20 -5.33 10.40
C ALA A 409 -1.66 -5.52 9.95
N GLU A 410 -1.97 -5.04 8.75
CA GLU A 410 -3.24 -5.28 8.09
C GLU A 410 -3.34 -6.75 7.68
N SER A 411 -4.54 -7.32 7.70
CA SER A 411 -4.75 -8.71 7.26
C SER A 411 -5.88 -8.83 6.26
N LEU A 412 -5.69 -9.71 5.27
CA LEU A 412 -6.70 -10.06 4.27
C LEU A 412 -6.91 -11.57 4.27
N ARG A 413 -8.18 -11.98 4.28
CA ARG A 413 -8.59 -13.37 4.02
C ARG A 413 -9.34 -13.42 2.70
N SER A 414 -9.03 -14.41 1.86
CA SER A 414 -9.72 -14.57 0.58
C SER A 414 -10.30 -15.96 0.38
N LEU A 415 -11.38 -15.99 -0.40
CA LEU A 415 -11.91 -17.17 -1.07
C LEU A 415 -12.26 -16.80 -2.51
N GLU A 416 -11.88 -17.64 -3.47
CA GLU A 416 -12.16 -17.41 -4.88
C GLU A 416 -12.47 -18.74 -5.59
N LEU A 417 -13.53 -18.72 -6.40
CA LEU A 417 -13.91 -19.79 -7.32
C LEU A 417 -13.82 -19.25 -8.75
N ALA A 418 -13.14 -19.97 -9.63
CA ALA A 418 -13.01 -19.59 -11.03
C ALA A 418 -13.24 -20.77 -11.98
N ALA A 419 -13.76 -20.48 -13.15
CA ALA A 419 -13.90 -21.40 -14.27
C ALA A 419 -13.19 -20.79 -15.50
N LEU A 420 -12.39 -21.60 -16.16
CA LEU A 420 -11.67 -21.26 -17.39
C LEU A 420 -12.08 -22.22 -18.50
N TRP A 421 -12.52 -21.67 -19.61
CA TRP A 421 -12.97 -22.38 -20.79
C TRP A 421 -12.08 -22.05 -21.98
N ARG A 422 -11.55 -23.09 -22.62
CA ARG A 422 -10.66 -23.00 -23.80
C ARG A 422 -11.19 -23.90 -24.92
N PRO A 423 -12.27 -23.48 -25.61
CA PRO A 423 -12.92 -24.34 -26.61
C PRO A 423 -12.06 -24.55 -27.86
N ALA A 424 -11.27 -23.55 -28.24
CA ALA A 424 -10.44 -23.57 -29.44
C ALA A 424 -9.14 -22.78 -29.21
N PRO A 425 -8.06 -23.08 -29.97
CA PRO A 425 -6.86 -22.28 -29.93
C PRO A 425 -7.15 -20.79 -30.22
N GLY A 426 -6.69 -19.90 -29.34
CA GLY A 426 -6.89 -18.46 -29.49
C GLY A 426 -8.23 -17.94 -28.96
N LEU A 427 -9.09 -18.80 -28.41
CA LEU A 427 -10.30 -18.42 -27.69
C LEU A 427 -10.21 -18.92 -26.24
N ASP A 428 -10.14 -17.98 -25.30
CA ASP A 428 -10.14 -18.26 -23.87
C ASP A 428 -11.24 -17.40 -23.21
N ALA A 429 -12.08 -18.01 -22.40
CA ALA A 429 -13.07 -17.31 -21.57
C ALA A 429 -12.87 -17.70 -20.11
N SER A 430 -12.94 -16.74 -19.20
CA SER A 430 -12.88 -17.00 -17.76
C SER A 430 -13.96 -16.24 -17.00
N VAL A 431 -14.43 -16.86 -15.92
CA VAL A 431 -15.32 -16.26 -14.95
C VAL A 431 -14.75 -16.56 -13.57
N SER A 432 -14.68 -15.57 -12.69
CA SER A 432 -14.28 -15.75 -11.31
C SER A 432 -15.21 -15.01 -10.35
N ALA A 433 -15.56 -15.67 -9.25
CA ALA A 433 -16.28 -15.09 -8.13
C ALA A 433 -15.34 -15.06 -6.92
N TYR A 434 -15.23 -13.91 -6.26
CA TYR A 434 -14.30 -13.73 -5.16
C TYR A 434 -14.97 -13.05 -3.96
N ARG A 435 -14.37 -13.27 -2.78
CA ARG A 435 -14.65 -12.54 -1.56
C ARG A 435 -13.36 -12.31 -0.78
N PHE A 436 -13.11 -11.06 -0.42
CA PHE A 436 -11.99 -10.58 0.40
C PHE A 436 -12.54 -9.92 1.66
N ASP A 437 -12.01 -10.33 2.82
CA ASP A 437 -12.29 -9.71 4.11
C ASP A 437 -10.99 -9.11 4.65
N LEU A 438 -10.91 -7.78 4.72
CA LEU A 438 -9.78 -6.97 5.21
C LEU A 438 -10.04 -6.52 6.65
N ARG A 439 -9.02 -6.58 7.50
CA ARG A 439 -9.05 -6.15 8.91
C ARG A 439 -7.80 -5.38 9.28
N ASP A 440 -7.93 -4.62 10.37
CA ASP A 440 -6.86 -3.81 10.95
C ASP A 440 -6.29 -2.81 9.96
N ILE A 441 -7.15 -2.29 9.07
CA ILE A 441 -6.75 -1.32 8.04
C ILE A 441 -6.17 -0.10 8.76
N ILE A 442 -4.95 0.26 8.37
CA ILE A 442 -4.25 1.45 8.84
C ILE A 442 -4.83 2.64 8.08
N ASP A 443 -5.38 3.57 8.84
CA ASP A 443 -6.11 4.72 8.33
C ASP A 443 -5.81 5.98 9.15
N PHE A 444 -5.96 7.14 8.53
CA PHE A 444 -5.96 8.42 9.23
C PHE A 444 -7.20 8.55 10.11
N VAL A 445 -6.97 8.91 11.36
CA VAL A 445 -8.00 9.29 12.32
C VAL A 445 -7.69 10.68 12.86
N ASP A 446 -8.74 11.48 13.02
CA ASP A 446 -8.60 12.83 13.59
C ASP A 446 -8.45 12.74 15.10
N LEU A 447 -7.44 13.43 15.63
CA LEU A 447 -7.21 13.61 17.05
C LEU A 447 -8.02 14.81 17.57
N PRO A 448 -8.37 14.84 18.87
CA PRO A 448 -9.15 15.93 19.46
C PRO A 448 -8.51 17.33 19.33
N ASP A 449 -7.19 17.39 19.14
CA ASP A 449 -6.42 18.62 18.94
C ASP A 449 -6.40 19.10 17.46
N GLY A 450 -7.06 18.38 16.56
CA GLY A 450 -7.17 18.71 15.14
C GLY A 450 -6.06 18.14 14.26
N GLN A 451 -5.05 17.47 14.84
CA GLN A 451 -4.06 16.71 14.06
C GLN A 451 -4.65 15.40 13.56
N GLN A 452 -4.09 14.85 12.49
CA GLN A 452 -4.41 13.49 12.04
C GLN A 452 -3.33 12.52 12.51
N THR A 453 -3.68 11.25 12.73
CA THR A 453 -2.69 10.21 12.97
C THR A 453 -3.11 8.90 12.35
N TYR A 454 -2.16 8.01 12.08
CA TYR A 454 -2.49 6.67 11.63
C TYR A 454 -2.93 5.79 12.81
N ALA A 455 -4.00 5.01 12.61
CA ALA A 455 -4.47 4.00 13.54
C ALA A 455 -5.06 2.80 12.80
N ASN A 456 -5.07 1.61 13.43
CA ASN A 456 -5.81 0.45 12.92
C ASN A 456 -7.31 0.65 13.19
N ALA A 457 -7.98 1.44 12.35
CA ALA A 457 -9.35 1.90 12.58
C ALA A 457 -10.38 1.35 11.56
N GLY A 458 -9.95 0.57 10.57
CA GLY A 458 -10.82 0.13 9.47
C GLY A 458 -10.96 -1.39 9.29
N SER A 459 -12.08 -1.78 8.70
CA SER A 459 -12.28 -3.09 8.07
C SER A 459 -13.04 -2.91 6.76
N ALA A 460 -12.83 -3.80 5.80
CA ALA A 460 -13.51 -3.74 4.52
C ALA A 460 -13.81 -5.13 4.00
N ARG A 461 -14.89 -5.26 3.24
CA ARG A 461 -15.23 -6.47 2.48
C ARG A 461 -15.36 -6.09 1.01
N SER A 462 -14.76 -6.88 0.14
CA SER A 462 -14.97 -6.81 -1.30
C SER A 462 -15.43 -8.16 -1.82
N GLU A 463 -16.51 -8.19 -2.57
CA GLU A 463 -17.06 -9.37 -3.21
C GLU A 463 -17.52 -9.02 -4.62
N GLY A 464 -17.35 -9.94 -5.57
CA GLY A 464 -17.65 -9.62 -6.96
C GLY A 464 -17.46 -10.78 -7.92
N LEU A 465 -17.87 -10.51 -9.17
CA LEU A 465 -17.72 -11.38 -10.32
C LEU A 465 -16.83 -10.67 -11.36
N GLU A 466 -15.81 -11.37 -11.86
CA GLU A 466 -14.97 -10.92 -12.97
C GLU A 466 -15.12 -11.88 -14.15
N THR A 467 -15.27 -11.33 -15.35
CA THR A 467 -15.34 -12.10 -16.59
C THR A 467 -14.33 -11.58 -17.59
N GLU A 468 -13.61 -12.46 -18.27
CA GLU A 468 -12.66 -12.10 -19.32
C GLU A 468 -12.88 -12.99 -20.53
N LEU A 469 -12.94 -12.38 -21.72
CA LEU A 469 -12.97 -13.08 -23.00
C LEU A 469 -11.81 -12.59 -23.85
N THR A 470 -10.93 -13.50 -24.23
CA THR A 470 -9.84 -13.23 -25.17
C THR A 470 -10.08 -14.00 -26.45
N ALA A 471 -10.15 -13.29 -27.57
CA ALA A 471 -10.25 -13.86 -28.91
C ALA A 471 -9.13 -13.27 -29.78
N GLY A 472 -8.25 -14.11 -30.31
CA GLY A 472 -7.18 -13.65 -31.20
C GLY A 472 -6.21 -14.75 -31.62
N GLN A 473 -5.50 -14.51 -32.73
CA GLN A 473 -4.41 -15.39 -33.13
C GLN A 473 -3.27 -15.25 -32.13
N ARG A 474 -3.12 -16.23 -31.22
CA ARG A 474 -1.88 -16.34 -30.46
C ARG A 474 -0.73 -16.45 -31.48
N PRO A 475 0.31 -15.60 -31.45
CA PRO A 475 1.58 -16.02 -32.02
C PRO A 475 1.92 -17.34 -31.33
N ALA A 476 2.20 -18.38 -32.11
CA ALA A 476 2.52 -19.69 -31.58
C ALA A 476 3.53 -19.50 -30.44
N ALA A 477 3.12 -19.84 -29.20
CA ALA A 477 4.09 -19.92 -28.13
C ALA A 477 5.23 -20.81 -28.66
N PRO A 478 6.51 -20.45 -28.49
CA PRO A 478 7.56 -21.41 -28.76
C PRO A 478 7.18 -22.65 -27.95
N ALA A 479 6.94 -23.75 -28.66
CA ALA A 479 6.48 -24.97 -28.04
C ALA A 479 7.48 -25.29 -26.92
N ARG A 480 7.08 -25.08 -25.66
CA ARG A 480 7.64 -25.87 -24.58
C ARG A 480 7.13 -27.27 -24.87
N GLN A 481 7.87 -27.99 -25.71
CA GLN A 481 7.92 -29.43 -25.60
C GLN A 481 8.33 -29.69 -24.15
N LEU A 482 7.35 -30.00 -23.30
CA LEU A 482 7.51 -31.04 -22.31
C LEU A 482 7.69 -32.34 -23.11
N GLY A 483 8.83 -32.44 -23.78
CA GLY A 483 9.26 -33.66 -24.42
C GLY A 483 9.69 -34.56 -23.29
N THR A 484 8.85 -35.54 -22.97
CA THR A 484 9.31 -36.84 -22.48
C THR A 484 10.21 -37.44 -23.55
N ALA A 485 11.44 -36.95 -23.64
CA ALA A 485 12.51 -37.58 -24.39
C ALA A 485 13.19 -38.57 -23.44
N ALA A 486 12.60 -39.75 -23.30
CA ALA A 486 13.39 -40.93 -22.97
C ALA A 486 14.37 -41.13 -24.13
N ARG A 487 15.57 -40.55 -24.01
CA ARG A 487 16.68 -40.86 -24.90
C ARG A 487 17.50 -41.96 -24.24
N THR A 488 17.19 -43.19 -24.63
CA THR A 488 18.13 -44.31 -24.60
C THR A 488 19.36 -43.91 -25.39
N GLY A 489 20.50 -43.73 -24.73
CA GLY A 489 21.77 -43.50 -25.41
C GLY A 489 22.29 -44.77 -26.08
N PRO A 490 23.11 -44.63 -27.13
CA PRO A 490 24.18 -45.58 -27.43
C PRO A 490 25.54 -44.99 -27.05
N PRO A 491 26.56 -45.85 -26.85
CA PRO A 491 27.74 -45.54 -26.06
C PRO A 491 28.79 -44.71 -26.80
N GLU A 492 29.68 -44.15 -25.99
CA GLU A 492 30.88 -43.39 -26.31
C GLU A 492 31.68 -43.92 -27.51
N ARG A 493 32.16 -42.99 -28.36
CA ARG A 493 33.45 -43.12 -29.04
C ARG A 493 34.20 -41.79 -29.03
N ARG A 494 35.45 -41.86 -28.59
CA ARG A 494 36.47 -40.80 -28.56
C ARG A 494 36.98 -40.43 -29.96
N ALA A 495 37.74 -39.32 -29.99
CA ALA A 495 38.67 -38.83 -31.02
C ALA A 495 38.01 -38.05 -32.18
N ALA A 496 38.59 -37.03 -32.80
CA ALA A 496 39.74 -36.16 -32.55
C ALA A 496 39.68 -35.06 -33.63
N GLU A 497 40.23 -33.87 -33.32
CA GLU A 497 40.93 -32.96 -34.24
C GLU A 497 40.27 -32.30 -35.49
N ARG A 498 40.57 -30.99 -35.61
CA ARG A 498 40.85 -30.18 -36.83
C ARG A 498 39.65 -29.86 -37.76
N ARG A 499 39.58 -28.77 -38.51
CA ARG A 499 40.17 -27.41 -38.61
C ARG A 499 39.41 -26.79 -39.81
N THR A 500 39.13 -25.48 -39.80
CA THR A 500 38.98 -24.55 -40.97
C THR A 500 37.87 -24.84 -42.00
N ALA A 501 37.31 -23.93 -42.80
CA ALA A 501 37.15 -22.47 -42.87
C ALA A 501 36.36 -22.20 -44.19
N LEU A 502 35.62 -21.08 -44.28
CA LEU A 502 35.17 -20.36 -45.52
C LEU A 502 34.17 -21.10 -46.43
N GLY A 503 33.19 -20.49 -47.13
CA GLY A 503 32.79 -19.11 -47.43
C GLY A 503 31.81 -19.12 -48.64
N GLY A 504 31.03 -18.04 -48.85
CA GLY A 504 30.27 -17.73 -50.09
C GLY A 504 28.74 -17.89 -50.01
N GLN A 505 27.94 -16.83 -49.84
CA GLN A 505 27.31 -15.96 -50.88
C GLN A 505 26.37 -16.73 -51.84
N ALA A 506 25.03 -16.61 -51.72
CA ALA A 506 24.12 -15.52 -52.14
C ALA A 506 23.67 -15.65 -53.61
N ASP A 507 22.37 -15.95 -53.85
CA ASP A 507 21.46 -15.10 -54.65
C ASP A 507 20.04 -15.67 -54.81
N ALA A 508 19.13 -14.76 -55.16
CA ALA A 508 17.70 -14.76 -54.91
C ALA A 508 16.80 -15.07 -56.14
N HIS A 509 15.48 -14.97 -55.90
CA HIS A 509 14.32 -15.06 -56.81
C HIS A 509 13.82 -16.48 -57.12
N GLY A 510 12.54 -16.83 -57.08
CA GLY A 510 11.30 -16.07 -56.93
C GLY A 510 10.21 -16.77 -57.74
N ARG A 511 9.01 -16.90 -57.15
CA ARG A 511 7.70 -17.31 -57.73
C ARG A 511 7.28 -18.80 -57.63
N ARG A 512 6.08 -18.92 -57.05
CA ARG A 512 5.09 -20.01 -56.98
C ARG A 512 3.78 -19.40 -57.56
N PRO A 513 2.65 -20.12 -57.78
CA PRO A 513 2.32 -21.56 -57.64
C PRO A 513 1.42 -22.05 -58.83
N PRO A 514 0.45 -22.99 -58.68
CA PRO A 514 0.54 -24.43 -58.37
C PRO A 514 -0.24 -25.34 -59.37
N ALA A 515 -0.09 -26.68 -59.28
CA ALA A 515 -1.21 -27.65 -59.24
C ALA A 515 -0.80 -29.15 -59.28
N ARG A 516 -1.49 -29.92 -58.41
CA ARG A 516 -2.11 -31.27 -58.59
C ARG A 516 -1.30 -32.60 -58.58
N CYS A 517 -1.66 -33.38 -57.54
CA CYS A 517 -2.27 -34.74 -57.52
C CYS A 517 -1.49 -36.05 -57.76
N HIS A 518 -1.88 -37.03 -56.91
CA HIS A 518 -1.77 -38.51 -56.99
C HIS A 518 -0.45 -39.18 -56.57
N GLY A 519 -0.44 -40.33 -55.89
CA GLY A 519 -1.58 -41.12 -55.41
C GLY A 519 -1.21 -42.24 -54.43
N ARG A 520 -2.30 -42.91 -54.00
CA ARG A 520 -2.48 -44.26 -53.47
C ARG A 520 -1.23 -45.06 -53.03
N ARG A 521 -1.31 -45.67 -51.84
CA ARG A 521 -1.40 -47.14 -51.67
C ARG A 521 -1.62 -47.55 -50.20
N GLN A 522 -2.77 -48.15 -49.94
CA GLN A 522 -2.98 -49.24 -48.96
C GLN A 522 -2.31 -50.52 -49.52
N PRO A 523 -2.10 -51.65 -48.78
CA PRO A 523 -3.12 -52.25 -47.89
C PRO A 523 -2.67 -53.21 -46.75
N ARG A 524 -3.71 -53.71 -46.03
CA ARG A 524 -3.89 -55.01 -45.34
C ARG A 524 -3.04 -55.29 -44.07
N ALA A 525 -3.61 -55.47 -42.87
CA ALA A 525 -4.59 -56.46 -42.36
C ALA A 525 -3.97 -57.83 -41.97
N HIS A 526 -4.04 -58.18 -40.68
CA HIS A 526 -4.43 -59.49 -40.10
C HIS A 526 -4.40 -59.42 -38.56
N ARG A 527 -5.51 -59.73 -37.85
CA ARG A 527 -5.85 -61.02 -37.17
C ARG A 527 -4.78 -61.45 -36.15
N ARG A 528 -5.02 -61.90 -34.91
CA ARG A 528 -6.12 -62.55 -34.16
C ARG A 528 -5.69 -62.49 -32.66
N ALA A 529 -6.55 -62.21 -31.68
CA ALA A 529 -7.42 -63.11 -30.91
C ALA A 529 -6.77 -63.93 -29.76
N ALA A 530 -7.57 -64.11 -28.71
CA ALA A 530 -7.49 -65.01 -27.53
C ALA A 530 -6.65 -64.51 -26.33
N GLN A 531 -7.23 -64.16 -25.17
CA GLN A 531 -8.06 -64.90 -24.18
C GLN A 531 -7.27 -65.67 -23.11
N HIS A 532 -7.65 -65.36 -21.86
CA HIS A 532 -7.91 -66.24 -20.71
C HIS A 532 -6.97 -66.33 -19.48
N ARG A 533 -7.66 -66.17 -18.32
CA ARG A 533 -7.52 -66.82 -16.98
C ARG A 533 -6.58 -66.16 -15.97
N ARG A 534 -7.14 -65.53 -14.91
CA ARG A 534 -7.57 -66.08 -13.60
C ARG A 534 -6.40 -66.46 -12.67
N ARG A 535 -6.28 -65.78 -11.52
CA ARG A 535 -6.21 -66.36 -10.15
C ARG A 535 -5.92 -65.28 -9.09
N ALA A 536 -6.76 -65.21 -8.06
CA ALA A 536 -6.41 -64.89 -6.67
C ALA A 536 -6.16 -66.25 -5.94
N PRO A 537 -5.88 -66.35 -4.61
CA PRO A 537 -5.71 -65.33 -3.55
C PRO A 537 -4.49 -65.60 -2.60
N ARG A 538 -4.25 -64.75 -1.59
CA ARG A 538 -3.95 -65.15 -0.18
C ARG A 538 -3.75 -63.97 0.78
N ALA A 539 -4.33 -64.12 1.96
CA ALA A 539 -4.17 -63.30 3.15
C ALA A 539 -3.09 -63.88 4.08
N LEU A 540 -2.51 -63.05 4.97
CA LEU A 540 -1.83 -63.47 6.19
C LEU A 540 -1.97 -62.42 7.32
N ARG A 541 -2.07 -62.96 8.54
CA ARG A 541 -2.42 -62.38 9.86
C ARG A 541 -1.27 -61.55 10.48
N ALA A 542 -1.58 -60.46 11.20
CA ALA A 542 -1.68 -60.29 12.67
C ALA A 542 -0.37 -60.33 13.50
N GLY A 543 -0.20 -59.30 14.33
CA GLY A 543 0.75 -59.23 15.43
C GLY A 543 0.47 -58.01 16.33
N GLN A 544 -0.13 -58.25 17.50
CA GLN A 544 -0.26 -57.30 18.61
C GLN A 544 0.94 -57.48 19.57
N CYS A 545 1.37 -56.42 20.25
CA CYS A 545 1.98 -56.50 21.57
C CYS A 545 1.72 -55.22 22.39
N ALA A 546 1.51 -55.41 23.69
CA ALA A 546 0.88 -54.53 24.68
C ALA A 546 1.83 -53.43 25.23
N ALA A 547 1.31 -52.21 25.49
CA ALA A 547 0.95 -51.63 26.80
C ALA A 547 2.11 -51.25 27.76
N ARG A 548 2.14 -49.96 28.20
CA ARG A 548 2.04 -49.56 29.62
C ARG A 548 2.01 -48.03 29.82
N LEU A 549 1.22 -47.63 30.82
CA LEU A 549 0.92 -46.29 31.30
C LEU A 549 2.10 -45.62 32.03
N CYS A 550 2.07 -44.28 32.12
CA CYS A 550 1.98 -43.58 33.41
C CYS A 550 1.68 -42.08 33.25
N ALA A 551 0.67 -41.62 33.99
CA ALA A 551 0.34 -40.22 34.20
C ALA A 551 1.22 -39.61 35.30
N GLY A 552 1.44 -38.30 35.24
CA GLY A 552 2.11 -37.54 36.30
C GLY A 552 1.95 -36.04 36.15
N ARG A 553 0.92 -35.48 36.81
CA ARG A 553 0.85 -34.06 37.17
C ARG A 553 1.89 -33.76 38.25
N ARG A 554 2.58 -32.61 38.17
CA ARG A 554 2.94 -31.79 39.36
C ARG A 554 3.41 -30.38 38.97
N THR A 555 2.60 -29.42 39.43
CA THR A 555 2.93 -28.10 39.99
C THR A 555 4.40 -27.71 40.13
N LEU A 556 4.74 -26.51 39.65
CA LEU A 556 5.97 -25.78 40.00
C LEU A 556 5.62 -24.55 40.84
N VAL A 557 6.08 -24.57 42.09
CA VAL A 557 6.17 -23.44 43.01
C VAL A 557 7.46 -22.67 42.72
N ALA A 558 7.37 -21.35 42.76
CA ALA A 558 8.45 -20.39 42.56
C ALA A 558 9.56 -20.46 43.63
N ARG A 559 10.83 -20.30 43.20
CA ARG A 559 11.90 -19.75 44.04
C ARG A 559 12.88 -18.91 43.22
N ARG A 560 13.27 -17.78 43.83
CA ARG A 560 14.20 -16.74 43.36
C ARG A 560 15.64 -17.24 43.19
N GLY A 561 16.38 -16.60 42.29
CA GLY A 561 17.85 -16.53 42.33
C GLY A 561 18.47 -16.40 40.94
N GLY A 562 19.00 -15.22 40.62
CA GLY A 562 19.67 -14.96 39.34
C GLY A 562 21.09 -15.54 39.25
N LEU A 563 21.63 -15.58 38.04
CA LEU A 563 23.06 -15.49 37.70
C LEU A 563 23.22 -15.42 36.16
N GLN A 564 24.07 -14.50 35.71
CA GLN A 564 24.58 -14.39 34.33
C GLN A 564 25.54 -15.55 34.00
N PRO A 565 25.72 -15.89 32.71
CA PRO A 565 26.93 -16.55 32.25
C PRO A 565 27.80 -15.64 31.36
N ARG A 566 29.06 -15.49 31.77
CA ARG A 566 30.19 -15.11 30.90
C ARG A 566 30.82 -16.40 30.36
N TRP A 567 31.19 -16.43 29.08
CA TRP A 567 32.21 -17.34 28.55
C TRP A 567 33.33 -16.55 27.86
N ARG A 568 34.55 -17.00 28.17
CA ARG A 568 35.85 -16.35 27.96
C ARG A 568 36.38 -16.53 26.54
N ALA A 569 37.12 -15.54 26.04
CA ALA A 569 38.12 -15.70 24.99
C ALA A 569 39.53 -15.61 25.61
N LEU A 570 40.41 -16.52 25.20
CA LEU A 570 41.80 -16.65 25.61
C LEU A 570 42.73 -15.85 24.67
N CYS A 571 43.67 -15.11 25.27
CA CYS A 571 45.11 -14.96 24.96
C CYS A 571 45.60 -14.92 23.48
N ARG A 572 46.58 -14.10 23.06
CA ARG A 572 47.72 -13.47 23.75
C ARG A 572 48.41 -12.41 22.84
N SER A 573 48.85 -11.32 23.47
CA SER A 573 50.04 -10.44 23.28
C SER A 573 50.99 -10.58 22.06
N CYS A 574 51.37 -9.44 21.44
CA CYS A 574 52.71 -8.82 21.58
C CYS A 574 52.87 -7.53 20.71
N ARG A 575 53.49 -6.48 21.28
CA ARG A 575 54.12 -5.31 20.62
C ARG A 575 55.64 -5.57 20.53
N PRO A 576 56.46 -4.97 19.63
CA PRO A 576 56.80 -3.52 19.67
C PRO A 576 57.27 -2.81 18.37
N ARG A 577 57.32 -1.46 18.47
CA ARG A 577 58.21 -0.41 17.89
C ARG A 577 58.86 -0.50 16.48
N ALA A 578 58.49 0.49 15.65
CA ALA A 578 59.28 1.52 14.94
C ALA A 578 60.60 1.18 14.17
N ARG A 579 60.63 1.50 12.87
CA ARG A 579 61.71 2.27 12.18
C ARG A 579 61.26 2.74 10.77
N SER A 580 62.05 3.69 10.25
CA SER A 580 61.81 4.78 9.28
C SER A 580 62.13 4.49 7.79
N GLY A 581 61.62 5.35 6.88
CA GLY A 581 62.16 5.64 5.53
C GLY A 581 61.05 6.00 4.51
N HIS A 582 60.78 7.29 4.19
CA HIS A 582 61.16 8.02 2.95
C HIS A 582 60.80 7.27 1.64
N ALA A 583 60.07 7.78 0.63
CA ALA A 583 59.97 9.15 0.10
C ALA A 583 58.69 9.43 -0.75
N ARG A 584 58.45 10.74 -0.94
CA ARG A 584 57.59 11.57 -1.83
C ARG A 584 57.10 10.91 -3.15
N THR A 585 55.89 11.20 -3.68
CA THR A 585 55.38 12.47 -4.25
C THR A 585 53.81 12.49 -4.23
N GLY A 586 53.11 13.53 -3.74
CA GLY A 586 52.61 14.71 -4.47
C GLY A 586 51.59 14.36 -5.58
N TRP A 587 50.28 14.57 -5.47
CA TRP A 587 49.56 15.85 -5.58
C TRP A 587 48.10 15.76 -5.03
N THR A 588 47.60 16.88 -4.51
CA THR A 588 46.28 17.12 -3.88
C THR A 588 45.17 17.48 -4.89
N PRO A 589 43.87 17.47 -4.48
CA PRO A 589 43.24 18.74 -4.09
C PRO A 589 42.32 18.69 -2.86
N VAL A 590 42.52 19.72 -2.02
CA VAL A 590 41.63 20.54 -1.18
C VAL A 590 40.23 20.01 -0.78
N ALA A 591 40.09 19.69 0.52
CA ALA A 591 38.84 19.75 1.27
C ALA A 591 38.94 20.84 2.36
N ARG A 592 37.97 21.75 2.41
CA ARG A 592 37.81 22.73 3.50
C ARG A 592 37.10 22.06 4.68
N SER A 593 37.82 21.87 5.78
CA SER A 593 37.30 21.48 7.09
C SER A 593 37.17 22.71 7.99
N VAL A 594 35.97 22.95 8.52
CA VAL A 594 35.73 23.87 9.65
C VAL A 594 35.90 23.06 10.94
N ARG A 595 36.81 23.50 11.82
CA ARG A 595 36.99 22.98 13.18
C ARG A 595 35.99 23.64 14.12
N LEU A 596 35.43 22.87 15.05
CA LEU A 596 34.80 23.36 16.28
C LEU A 596 35.49 22.67 17.46
N GLU A 597 36.02 23.49 18.36
CA GLU A 597 36.73 23.12 19.58
C GLU A 597 35.74 22.63 20.65
N PHE A 598 36.11 21.54 21.33
CA PHE A 598 35.44 21.06 22.54
C PHE A 598 36.08 21.70 23.77
N LEU A 599 35.30 22.47 24.52
CA LEU A 599 35.62 22.90 25.88
C LEU A 599 34.95 21.95 26.87
N SER A 600 35.75 21.23 27.64
CA SER A 600 35.31 20.43 28.79
C SER A 600 35.22 21.32 30.02
N MET A 601 34.15 21.20 30.80
CA MET A 601 34.21 21.51 32.23
C MET A 601 33.50 20.42 33.03
N ALA A 602 34.24 19.86 33.98
CA ALA A 602 33.78 18.95 35.01
C ALA A 602 33.21 19.75 36.19
N GLY A 603 32.14 19.24 36.81
CA GLY A 603 31.59 19.75 38.06
C GLY A 603 31.01 18.61 38.91
N THR A 604 31.69 18.32 40.02
CA THR A 604 31.37 17.33 41.07
C THR A 604 30.30 17.83 42.05
N VAL A 605 29.36 16.98 42.50
CA VAL A 605 28.55 17.18 43.74
C VAL A 605 28.28 15.81 44.45
N PRO A 606 28.21 15.72 45.80
CA PRO A 606 28.52 14.51 46.57
C PRO A 606 27.32 13.75 47.19
N ARG A 607 27.69 12.73 48.00
CA ARG A 607 26.96 11.58 48.56
C ARG A 607 25.95 11.85 49.71
N SER A 608 25.17 10.77 49.96
CA SER A 608 24.48 10.31 51.20
C SER A 608 22.99 10.70 51.30
N CYS A 609 22.05 9.92 51.85
CA CYS A 609 22.09 8.79 52.79
C CYS A 609 20.83 7.89 52.65
N ARG A 610 20.89 6.64 53.12
CA ARG A 610 19.78 5.66 53.20
C ARG A 610 18.94 5.85 54.46
N ALA A 611 17.63 5.56 54.40
CA ALA A 611 16.84 5.16 55.58
C ALA A 611 15.72 4.14 55.22
N ARG A 612 15.45 3.24 56.18
CA ARG A 612 14.55 2.08 56.17
C ARG A 612 13.10 2.45 56.60
N PRO A 613 12.10 1.55 56.42
CA PRO A 613 10.68 1.83 56.67
C PRO A 613 10.23 1.48 58.09
N VAL A 614 9.16 2.12 58.58
CA VAL A 614 8.43 1.76 59.80
C VAL A 614 6.92 1.70 59.52
N ARG A 615 6.29 0.59 59.94
CA ARG A 615 4.84 0.42 60.09
C ARG A 615 4.43 0.85 61.50
N ALA A 616 3.29 1.53 61.64
CA ALA A 616 2.38 1.37 62.78
C ALA A 616 1.02 1.98 62.43
N GLY A 617 -0.06 1.23 62.69
CA GLY A 617 -1.42 1.74 62.61
C GLY A 617 -1.94 2.15 63.99
N SER A 618 -3.05 2.89 64.02
CA SER A 618 -4.03 2.80 65.10
C SER A 618 -5.41 3.28 64.61
N ARG A 619 -6.43 2.55 65.05
CA ARG A 619 -7.85 2.76 64.80
C ARG A 619 -8.39 3.89 65.69
N ARG A 620 -9.32 4.72 65.18
CA ARG A 620 -10.46 5.23 65.96
C ARG A 620 -11.71 5.33 65.10
N SER A 621 -12.79 4.80 65.65
CA SER A 621 -14.17 4.82 65.14
C SER A 621 -14.88 6.12 65.49
N CYS A 622 -15.77 6.60 64.61
CA CYS A 622 -16.95 7.40 64.98
C CYS A 622 -18.14 6.99 64.08
N TRP A 623 -19.32 7.01 64.69
CA TRP A 623 -20.63 6.54 64.23
C TRP A 623 -21.21 7.32 63.03
N PRO A 624 -22.20 6.75 62.30
CA PRO A 624 -22.75 7.36 61.10
C PRO A 624 -23.82 8.42 61.45
N VAL A 625 -23.67 9.61 60.89
CA VAL A 625 -24.77 10.56 60.72
C VAL A 625 -25.42 10.25 59.37
N ALA A 626 -26.71 9.95 59.37
CA ALA A 626 -27.52 9.80 58.17
C ALA A 626 -27.62 11.15 57.46
N ALA A 627 -26.77 11.38 56.46
CA ALA A 627 -26.92 12.45 55.48
C ALA A 627 -27.53 11.85 54.22
N GLY A 628 -28.61 12.47 53.73
CA GLY A 628 -29.36 12.02 52.55
C GLY A 628 -28.43 11.76 51.37
N ALA A 629 -28.75 10.70 50.62
CA ALA A 629 -28.05 10.39 49.39
C ALA A 629 -27.96 11.65 48.52
N PRO A 630 -26.77 12.05 48.04
CA PRO A 630 -26.71 13.07 47.01
C PRO A 630 -27.50 12.51 45.83
N VAL A 631 -28.46 13.30 45.34
CA VAL A 631 -29.04 13.09 44.01
C VAL A 631 -27.85 13.06 43.06
N GLN A 632 -27.43 11.85 42.65
CA GLN A 632 -26.38 11.71 41.67
C GLN A 632 -26.91 12.37 40.40
N ALA A 633 -26.30 13.48 40.00
CA ALA A 633 -26.45 14.00 38.65
C ALA A 633 -26.11 12.83 37.72
N GLN A 634 -27.12 12.36 36.99
CA GLN A 634 -26.98 11.22 36.10
C GLN A 634 -25.93 11.61 35.05
N ALA A 635 -24.81 10.87 35.01
CA ALA A 635 -23.78 11.11 34.01
C ALA A 635 -24.43 11.05 32.62
N PRO A 636 -24.12 12.01 31.72
CA PRO A 636 -24.77 12.06 30.42
C PRO A 636 -24.57 10.73 29.69
N SER A 637 -25.66 10.18 29.15
CA SER A 637 -25.58 8.96 28.33
C SER A 637 -24.64 9.19 27.14
N ALA A 638 -23.93 8.16 26.69
CA ALA A 638 -23.02 8.25 25.54
C ALA A 638 -23.71 8.85 24.28
N GLU A 639 -25.00 8.56 24.09
CA GLU A 639 -25.81 9.13 23.01
C GLU A 639 -26.01 10.65 23.17
N ALA A 640 -26.33 11.12 24.37
CA ALA A 640 -26.49 12.55 24.67
C ALA A 640 -25.17 13.32 24.50
N GLU A 641 -24.04 12.75 24.92
CA GLU A 641 -22.72 13.34 24.70
C GLU A 641 -22.38 13.43 23.21
N ALA A 642 -22.70 12.39 22.45
CA ALA A 642 -22.48 12.36 21.00
C ALA A 642 -23.33 13.42 20.30
N LYS A 643 -24.63 13.55 20.65
CA LYS A 643 -25.53 14.59 20.13
C LYS A 643 -25.00 16.00 20.43
N ALA A 644 -24.66 16.28 21.68
CA ALA A 644 -24.16 17.59 22.09
C ALA A 644 -22.85 17.96 21.38
N ARG A 645 -21.91 17.01 21.27
CA ARG A 645 -20.66 17.20 20.55
C ARG A 645 -20.89 17.47 19.07
N PHE A 646 -21.77 16.70 18.44
CA PHE A 646 -22.09 16.85 17.02
C PHE A 646 -22.69 18.22 16.72
N VAL A 647 -23.66 18.68 17.52
CA VAL A 647 -24.29 20.00 17.37
C VAL A 647 -23.25 21.10 17.48
N VAL A 648 -22.41 21.11 18.52
CA VAL A 648 -21.37 22.13 18.71
C VAL A 648 -20.38 22.13 17.56
N THR A 649 -19.96 20.96 17.07
CA THR A 649 -19.07 20.85 15.91
C THR A 649 -19.72 21.42 14.65
N LEU A 650 -20.97 21.07 14.36
CA LEU A 650 -21.66 21.52 13.16
C LEU A 650 -21.88 23.04 13.13
N VAL A 651 -22.18 23.63 14.30
CA VAL A 651 -22.33 25.10 14.45
C VAL A 651 -21.04 25.84 14.06
N ARG A 652 -19.85 25.26 14.25
CA ARG A 652 -18.57 25.87 13.85
C ARG A 652 -18.43 26.03 12.33
N PHE A 653 -19.18 25.23 11.56
CA PHE A 653 -19.16 25.27 10.10
C PHE A 653 -20.33 26.08 9.51
N ALA A 654 -21.17 26.67 10.36
CA ALA A 654 -22.22 27.57 9.92
C ALA A 654 -21.64 28.93 9.53
N GLN A 655 -22.15 29.45 8.41
CA GLN A 655 -21.85 30.79 7.92
C GLN A 655 -22.98 31.72 8.39
N TRP A 656 -22.61 32.75 9.15
CA TRP A 656 -23.53 33.65 9.82
C TRP A 656 -23.70 34.96 9.05
N PRO A 657 -24.89 35.55 9.01
CA PRO A 657 -25.08 36.86 8.39
C PRO A 657 -24.35 37.95 9.20
N ALA A 658 -23.88 38.99 8.50
CA ALA A 658 -23.41 40.22 9.14
C ALA A 658 -24.61 40.97 9.76
N SER A 659 -25.02 40.56 10.97
CA SER A 659 -26.14 41.14 11.70
C SER A 659 -25.75 41.43 13.16
N PRO A 660 -26.48 42.29 13.89
CA PRO A 660 -26.18 42.59 15.31
C PRO A 660 -26.20 41.37 16.24
N ALA A 661 -26.85 40.26 15.85
CA ALA A 661 -26.80 38.99 16.58
C ALA A 661 -25.44 38.25 16.40
N ALA A 662 -24.76 38.45 15.27
CA ALA A 662 -23.42 37.94 15.02
C ALA A 662 -22.33 38.71 15.80
N GLU A 663 -22.64 39.91 16.30
CA GLU A 663 -21.74 40.75 17.11
C GLU A 663 -21.85 40.49 18.63
N ARG A 664 -22.71 39.56 19.07
CA ARG A 664 -22.79 39.20 20.49
C ARG A 664 -21.48 38.61 20.99
N ALA A 665 -21.11 38.94 22.23
CA ALA A 665 -19.90 38.46 22.88
C ALA A 665 -19.90 36.93 23.10
N ALA A 666 -21.07 36.31 23.22
CA ALA A 666 -21.24 34.87 23.39
C ALA A 666 -22.16 34.29 22.30
N MET A 667 -21.93 33.03 21.93
CA MET A 667 -22.77 32.24 21.03
C MET A 667 -23.87 31.56 21.85
N ARG A 668 -25.12 31.98 21.71
CA ARG A 668 -26.22 31.43 22.50
C ARG A 668 -26.88 30.24 21.82
N LEU A 669 -26.74 29.07 22.44
CA LEU A 669 -27.36 27.82 22.02
C LEU A 669 -28.60 27.54 22.87
N CYS A 670 -29.76 27.67 22.23
CA CYS A 670 -31.04 27.33 22.82
C CYS A 670 -31.34 25.86 22.59
N VAL A 671 -31.70 25.13 23.64
CA VAL A 671 -31.95 23.68 23.57
C VAL A 671 -33.38 23.41 24.04
N VAL A 672 -34.22 22.88 23.15
CA VAL A 672 -35.60 22.46 23.43
C VAL A 672 -35.61 20.94 23.56
N HIS A 673 -35.80 20.44 24.78
CA HIS A 673 -35.77 19.01 25.08
C HIS A 673 -36.53 18.69 26.38
N ARG A 674 -36.79 17.40 26.65
CA ARG A 674 -37.26 16.92 27.97
C ARG A 674 -36.28 15.95 28.65
N SER A 675 -35.14 15.68 28.02
CA SER A 675 -34.13 14.71 28.52
C SER A 675 -33.14 15.35 29.53
N PRO A 676 -33.09 14.88 30.80
CA PRO A 676 -32.10 15.35 31.78
C PRO A 676 -30.65 15.03 31.38
N ALA A 677 -30.42 13.89 30.72
CA ALA A 677 -29.10 13.49 30.23
C ALA A 677 -28.58 14.43 29.12
N LEU A 678 -29.49 14.95 28.29
CA LEU A 678 -29.16 15.91 27.25
C LEU A 678 -28.84 17.31 27.82
N ALA A 679 -29.58 17.74 28.85
CA ALA A 679 -29.24 18.95 29.60
C ALA A 679 -27.82 18.88 30.17
N ALA A 680 -27.48 17.77 30.84
CA ALA A 680 -26.13 17.57 31.39
C ALA A 680 -25.05 17.55 30.29
N ALA A 681 -25.33 16.90 29.16
CA ALA A 681 -24.40 16.82 28.03
C ALA A 681 -24.12 18.20 27.41
N PHE A 682 -25.14 19.03 27.21
CA PHE A 682 -24.93 20.39 26.72
C PHE A 682 -24.26 21.27 27.77
N ALA A 683 -24.67 21.22 29.05
CA ALA A 683 -24.05 21.97 30.15
C ALA A 683 -22.53 21.74 30.24
N SER A 684 -22.07 20.51 29.99
CA SER A 684 -20.63 20.19 29.93
C SER A 684 -19.85 20.90 28.82
N ARG A 685 -20.52 21.57 27.88
CA ARG A 685 -19.95 22.31 26.75
C ARG A 685 -20.06 23.82 26.89
N GLU A 686 -20.62 24.31 27.98
CA GLU A 686 -20.70 25.73 28.27
C GLU A 686 -19.28 26.35 28.33
N GLY A 687 -19.13 27.54 27.75
CA GLY A 687 -17.84 28.22 27.59
C GLY A 687 -16.95 27.69 26.47
N ALA A 688 -17.32 26.60 25.77
CA ALA A 688 -16.53 26.09 24.65
C ALA A 688 -16.45 27.14 23.52
N PRO A 689 -15.27 27.37 22.92
CA PRO A 689 -15.14 28.31 21.81
C PRO A 689 -15.84 27.76 20.56
N VAL A 690 -16.74 28.56 20.00
CA VAL A 690 -17.47 28.31 18.75
C VAL A 690 -17.41 29.58 17.93
N THR A 691 -16.77 29.51 16.76
CA THR A 691 -16.52 30.65 15.85
C THR A 691 -15.92 31.88 16.56
N GLY A 692 -15.00 31.66 17.52
CA GLY A 692 -14.33 32.72 18.29
C GLY A 692 -15.12 33.28 19.48
N ARG A 693 -16.34 32.78 19.73
CA ARG A 693 -17.20 33.20 20.86
C ARG A 693 -17.39 32.04 21.85
N PRO A 694 -17.40 32.29 23.18
CA PRO A 694 -17.78 31.27 24.15
C PRO A 694 -19.24 30.87 23.96
N LEU A 695 -19.52 29.57 24.07
CA LEU A 695 -20.87 29.03 24.02
C LEU A 695 -21.62 29.30 25.33
N GLU A 696 -22.80 29.90 25.25
CA GLU A 696 -23.71 30.12 26.39
C GLU A 696 -25.01 29.34 26.15
N LEU A 697 -25.47 28.61 27.15
CA LEU A 697 -26.66 27.78 27.03
C LEU A 697 -27.89 28.51 27.53
N VAL A 698 -28.94 28.50 26.71
CA VAL A 698 -30.24 29.04 27.09
C VAL A 698 -31.23 27.87 27.13
N SER A 699 -31.65 27.50 28.34
CA SER A 699 -32.62 26.41 28.56
C SER A 699 -33.86 26.93 29.29
N GLY A 700 -35.05 26.40 28.97
CA GLY A 700 -36.32 26.76 29.62
C GLY A 700 -37.54 26.78 28.67
N ASP A 701 -38.73 26.92 29.24
CA ASP A 701 -40.02 26.77 28.54
C ASP A 701 -40.44 27.94 27.62
N ALA A 702 -39.59 28.96 27.45
CA ALA A 702 -39.88 30.12 26.60
C ALA A 702 -38.65 30.54 25.78
N VAL A 703 -38.08 29.60 25.02
CA VAL A 703 -37.04 29.85 24.03
C VAL A 703 -37.60 30.79 22.94
N ARG A 704 -37.12 32.05 22.89
CA ARG A 704 -37.54 33.08 21.92
C ARG A 704 -36.46 33.33 20.86
N PRO A 705 -36.80 33.63 19.60
CA PRO A 705 -35.79 33.88 18.56
C PRO A 705 -34.76 34.96 18.89
N ALA A 706 -35.18 36.03 19.58
CA ALA A 706 -34.27 37.10 19.98
C ALA A 706 -33.18 36.65 20.98
N ALA A 707 -33.38 35.52 21.66
CA ALA A 707 -32.50 34.97 22.68
C ALA A 707 -31.49 33.93 22.13
N CYS A 708 -31.57 33.55 20.86
CA CYS A 708 -30.82 32.42 20.32
C CYS A 708 -30.01 32.82 19.08
N ASP A 709 -28.83 32.21 18.93
CA ASP A 709 -28.09 32.19 17.67
C ASP A 709 -28.23 30.80 17.02
N VAL A 710 -28.27 29.76 17.85
CA VAL A 710 -28.56 28.37 17.44
C VAL A 710 -29.77 27.86 18.23
N LEU A 711 -30.65 27.12 17.57
CA LEU A 711 -31.75 26.37 18.19
C LEU A 711 -31.57 24.87 17.92
N PHE A 712 -31.41 24.07 18.96
CA PHE A 712 -31.46 22.61 18.89
C PHE A 712 -32.79 22.09 19.45
N ILE A 713 -33.50 21.28 18.68
CA ILE A 713 -34.76 20.66 19.07
C ILE A 713 -34.60 19.14 19.09
N ASP A 714 -34.61 18.55 20.28
CA ASP A 714 -34.52 17.11 20.41
C ASP A 714 -35.88 16.43 20.21
N ALA A 715 -35.89 15.19 19.71
CA ALA A 715 -37.09 14.36 19.60
C ALA A 715 -37.86 14.22 20.93
N SER A 716 -37.20 14.33 22.09
CA SER A 716 -37.86 14.32 23.40
C SER A 716 -38.73 15.54 23.69
N ALA A 717 -38.67 16.60 22.89
CA ALA A 717 -39.43 17.84 23.10
C ALA A 717 -40.96 17.69 22.94
N GLY A 718 -41.42 16.65 22.24
CA GLY A 718 -42.86 16.41 22.02
C GLY A 718 -43.55 17.61 21.31
N SER A 719 -44.67 18.07 21.85
CA SER A 719 -45.45 19.18 21.28
C SER A 719 -44.70 20.52 21.22
N GLY A 720 -43.70 20.74 22.08
CA GLY A 720 -42.90 21.98 22.09
C GLY A 720 -41.99 22.13 20.85
N ALA A 721 -41.72 21.04 20.13
CA ALA A 721 -40.92 21.07 18.91
C ALA A 721 -41.60 21.84 17.77
N SER A 722 -42.90 21.60 17.57
CA SER A 722 -43.66 22.25 16.49
C SER A 722 -43.86 23.73 16.76
N GLU A 723 -44.09 24.11 18.02
CA GLU A 723 -44.21 25.52 18.43
C GLU A 723 -42.90 26.27 18.24
N ALA A 724 -41.77 25.65 18.60
CA ALA A 724 -40.44 26.22 18.38
C ALA A 724 -40.11 26.37 16.89
N LEU A 725 -40.40 25.39 16.03
CA LEU A 725 -40.15 25.50 14.59
C LEU A 725 -40.95 26.65 13.95
N VAL A 726 -42.22 26.83 14.35
CA VAL A 726 -43.06 27.93 13.85
C VAL A 726 -42.53 29.29 14.33
N ALA A 727 -42.15 29.41 15.60
CA ALA A 727 -41.65 30.67 16.17
C ALA A 727 -40.31 31.13 15.55
N PHE A 728 -39.48 30.19 15.08
CA PHE A 728 -38.15 30.46 14.54
C PHE A 728 -38.07 30.48 13.01
N ALA A 729 -39.17 30.19 12.32
CA ALA A 729 -39.23 30.23 10.86
C ALA A 729 -38.82 31.61 10.30
N GLY A 730 -37.86 31.62 9.37
CA GLY A 730 -37.35 32.83 8.72
C GLY A 730 -36.55 33.78 9.65
N LYS A 731 -36.27 33.40 10.88
CA LYS A 731 -35.39 34.16 11.78
C LYS A 731 -33.92 33.78 11.51
N PRO A 732 -32.94 34.69 11.74
CA PRO A 732 -31.52 34.42 11.53
C PRO A 732 -30.95 33.54 12.66
N VAL A 733 -31.55 32.36 12.86
CA VAL A 733 -31.20 31.37 13.88
C VAL A 733 -31.02 30.03 13.20
N LEU A 734 -29.86 29.40 13.40
CA LEU A 734 -29.61 28.07 12.84
C LEU A 734 -30.43 27.02 13.59
N THR A 735 -31.33 26.33 12.89
CA THR A 735 -32.19 25.30 13.50
C THR A 735 -31.65 23.89 13.22
N LEU A 736 -31.44 23.12 14.29
CA LEU A 736 -31.02 21.73 14.25
C LEU A 736 -32.02 20.86 15.00
N GLY A 737 -32.25 19.62 14.57
CA GLY A 737 -33.11 18.72 15.34
C GLY A 737 -32.95 17.25 15.03
N THR A 738 -33.39 16.42 15.96
CA THR A 738 -33.36 14.93 15.86
C THR A 738 -34.74 14.33 15.61
N ILE A 739 -35.73 15.17 15.30
CA ILE A 739 -37.11 14.75 15.04
C ILE A 739 -37.20 14.19 13.62
N ASP A 740 -37.83 13.04 13.44
CA ASP A 740 -38.01 12.47 12.11
C ASP A 740 -38.75 13.45 11.17
N GLY A 741 -38.21 13.70 9.98
CA GLY A 741 -38.79 14.65 9.04
C GLY A 741 -38.72 16.09 9.56
N PHE A 742 -37.64 16.45 10.24
CA PHE A 742 -37.38 17.81 10.68
C PHE A 742 -37.30 18.79 9.52
N LEU A 743 -36.64 18.40 8.42
CA LEU A 743 -36.50 19.25 7.22
C LEU A 743 -37.84 19.60 6.58
N SER A 744 -38.76 18.64 6.48
CA SER A 744 -40.08 18.86 5.88
C SER A 744 -41.01 19.72 6.74
N ARG A 745 -40.67 19.92 8.03
CA ARG A 745 -41.37 20.82 8.96
C ARG A 745 -40.75 22.21 9.04
N GLY A 746 -39.82 22.54 8.14
CA GLY A 746 -39.18 23.86 8.05
C GLY A 746 -37.87 23.99 8.84
N GLY A 747 -37.35 22.90 9.41
CA GLY A 747 -36.03 22.86 10.03
C GLY A 747 -34.89 22.91 9.00
N MET A 748 -33.72 23.40 9.42
CA MET A 748 -32.56 23.57 8.52
C MET A 748 -31.65 22.35 8.50
N VAL A 749 -31.34 21.76 9.64
CA VAL A 749 -30.46 20.58 9.74
C VAL A 749 -31.09 19.48 10.58
N GLU A 750 -31.24 18.29 10.00
CA GLU A 750 -31.78 17.11 10.67
C GLU A 750 -30.65 16.14 11.01
N LEU A 751 -30.48 15.81 12.29
CA LEU A 751 -29.53 14.81 12.76
C LEU A 751 -30.18 13.44 12.69
N VAL A 752 -29.56 12.52 11.96
CA VAL A 752 -30.07 11.17 11.69
C VAL A 752 -29.04 10.15 12.19
N ASN A 753 -29.49 9.14 12.92
CA ASN A 753 -28.62 8.04 13.31
C ASN A 753 -28.59 6.97 12.21
N VAL A 754 -27.40 6.62 11.71
CA VAL A 754 -27.19 5.58 10.68
C VAL A 754 -26.04 4.68 11.16
N ASP A 755 -26.31 3.40 11.36
CA ASP A 755 -25.33 2.39 11.81
C ASP A 755 -24.54 2.83 13.07
N ASP A 756 -25.26 3.28 14.11
CA ASP A 756 -24.73 3.80 15.37
C ASP A 756 -23.83 5.06 15.24
N THR A 757 -23.89 5.75 14.10
CA THR A 757 -23.17 7.01 13.85
C THR A 757 -24.13 8.14 13.49
N PHE A 758 -24.00 9.30 14.15
CA PHE A 758 -24.76 10.49 13.78
C PHE A 758 -24.29 11.07 12.44
N ARG A 759 -25.22 11.16 11.50
CA ARG A 759 -25.11 11.88 10.22
C ARG A 759 -26.11 13.03 10.24
N PHE A 760 -26.12 13.83 9.18
CA PHE A 760 -27.10 14.90 9.04
C PHE A 760 -27.57 15.09 7.61
N ASP A 761 -28.80 15.53 7.49
CA ASP A 761 -29.39 16.05 6.27
C ASP A 761 -29.60 17.56 6.42
N VAL A 762 -29.58 18.29 5.32
CA VAL A 762 -29.73 19.76 5.33
C VAL A 762 -30.76 20.23 4.31
N ALA A 763 -31.50 21.28 4.64
CA ALA A 763 -32.38 22.00 3.73
C ALA A 763 -31.82 23.41 3.48
N LEU A 764 -31.34 23.68 2.26
CA LEU A 764 -30.68 24.94 1.90
C LEU A 764 -31.67 26.10 1.73
N LYS A 765 -32.89 25.85 1.24
CA LYS A 765 -33.93 26.87 1.09
C LYS A 765 -34.25 27.64 2.38
N PRO A 766 -34.60 27.00 3.52
CA PRO A 766 -34.84 27.73 4.76
C PRO A 766 -33.58 28.41 5.31
N MET A 767 -32.39 27.83 5.12
CA MET A 767 -31.13 28.46 5.51
C MET A 767 -30.87 29.76 4.75
N ARG A 768 -31.02 29.74 3.43
CA ARG A 768 -30.90 30.94 2.57
C ARG A 768 -31.92 32.01 2.94
N ALA A 769 -33.16 31.62 3.24
CA ALA A 769 -34.20 32.55 3.69
C ALA A 769 -33.87 33.22 5.03
N ALA A 770 -33.05 32.58 5.88
CA ALA A 770 -32.54 33.13 7.13
C ALA A 770 -31.17 33.83 6.98
N HIS A 771 -30.66 33.97 5.76
CA HIS A 771 -29.31 34.46 5.46
C HIS A 771 -28.19 33.65 6.15
N LEU A 772 -28.41 32.36 6.32
CA LEU A 772 -27.46 31.40 6.89
C LEU A 772 -26.94 30.47 5.79
N GLY A 773 -25.72 29.97 5.98
CA GLY A 773 -25.10 28.95 5.13
C GLY A 773 -24.39 27.87 5.94
N LEU A 774 -23.99 26.79 5.29
CA LEU A 774 -22.99 25.85 5.80
C LEU A 774 -21.76 25.91 4.89
N SER A 775 -20.58 25.71 5.47
CA SER A 775 -19.36 25.60 4.68
C SER A 775 -19.47 24.46 3.66
N SER A 776 -18.75 24.59 2.54
CA SER A 776 -18.65 23.55 1.53
C SER A 776 -18.13 22.22 2.10
N GLN A 777 -17.24 22.30 3.10
CA GLN A 777 -16.74 21.14 3.84
C GLN A 777 -17.83 20.42 4.64
N ALA A 778 -18.71 21.16 5.34
CA ALA A 778 -19.84 20.55 6.04
C ALA A 778 -20.84 19.94 5.04
N LEU A 779 -21.17 20.64 3.96
CA LEU A 779 -22.09 20.11 2.95
C LEU A 779 -21.61 18.81 2.30
N LYS A 780 -20.30 18.61 2.13
CA LYS A 780 -19.71 17.34 1.67
C LYS A 780 -19.96 16.16 2.62
N LEU A 781 -20.18 16.44 3.90
CA LEU A 781 -20.45 15.43 4.94
C LEU A 781 -21.95 15.17 5.15
N ALA A 782 -22.82 16.00 4.56
CA ALA A 782 -24.26 15.80 4.62
C ALA A 782 -24.65 14.53 3.85
N ARG A 783 -25.49 13.71 4.46
CA ARG A 783 -26.02 12.49 3.83
C ARG A 783 -27.02 12.84 2.73
N ARG A 784 -27.81 13.90 2.92
CA ARG A 784 -28.76 14.42 1.94
C ARG A 784 -28.86 15.94 2.01
N ILE A 785 -28.96 16.58 0.84
CA ILE A 785 -29.17 18.01 0.68
C ILE A 785 -30.52 18.21 -0.02
N GLN A 786 -31.42 18.99 0.58
CA GLN A 786 -32.66 19.48 -0.04
C GLN A 786 -32.44 20.93 -0.47
N GLU A 787 -32.62 21.22 -1.74
CA GLU A 787 -32.43 22.57 -2.31
C GLU A 787 -33.51 23.57 -1.91
#